data_AF-A0A3D1Q5R5-F1
#
_entry.id   AF-A0A3D1Q5R5-F1
#
_cell.length_a   1.000
_cell.length_b   1.000
_cell.length_c   1.000
_cell.angle_alpha   90.00
_cell.angle_beta   90.00
_cell.angle_gamma   90.00
#
_symmetry.space_group_name_H-M   'P 1'
#
loop_
_entity.id
_entity.type
_entity.pdbx_description
1 polymer ?
#
loop_
_entity_poly.entity_id
_entity_poly.type
_entity_poly.pdbx_seq_one_letter_code
_entity_poly.pdbx_strand_id
1 'polypeptide(L)'
;MCIRTSISKKLSLILVLCFITSFLIPAGNVHAGESLTNSAIQFIKDDFMNDGMVNSDNGVGSYALYVLAEAGVAVGEWEYDGEAFPDLVCDAVEDDISKAADPSEPTLAKLLSQDLAAALALERDDLAEDLVEKLAARQTETGFDSSLFSNVPAFDLLGRLGFINEINTGQARDYILGQQNITTAANDIYSWGFVYGGDYYPDFIATAQAVRSLHYLDPDGEDDTVQEAINNALEWMENQQQADGSFVPAGGVPGMDDPLINACEAIVTLHTLNMDPDSWSSAGNSALDYLENDGRNDDGSFGAGRNIMDATAFLFAYSLVMEAEDELYIDPANPTLEVDETVQLQAKYVSGGNTTDVTADAAWSVDDDTVAAVDGGLLTALQEGQTTVTAAYNGYEASATVTVEASAASCTVSMAVVGPAGELMFKLNDFSVEASNPRGLTAWGALDASGVEYTYANWPSYGDYVDSIGGVASSGSSGWMYATNDQTIYALPDSCDIYDGDKIVWYYSAGGMGQSGPAWEEITGLTVDPFSTSISVGGSQQLKALYHSGGQTTDVTADAVWSMEDDGFASVVNGLLSGLEAGQTAAKAEYNGYQAYCDVTVTASPPGGGGGGGETGVSVHMAVVDQSGELLYGPNEFTVSKSNPWGLTVMGALDASGADYTTGTWAWGEYVNSIEGVANSGEGGWMFAVNGTPATRVAEEQEIDEGDKIIWYYATGMGEQPPAWSDLVDLQKSGGQNVVEAEAAEVISDEAVDAAIRNANNTGQVVLQADEGQESLALSREQLARISALGKPLVVKVQGMQFILSPDSLKIPVFTDAGTAAVVFKAHKLSPWAIENQVAPFESNLKLAGDIYELEVLVQQSDQTRQEVESIPGARLILPVMAGFQETAGEGRVMAYRYNETSQTWEYLGGEYDAASQSIGLDTSHFSKYALLLSTASFDDINGHWAQKIIEFMAANGYVSGMGNGMFLPDAQITRAEFVTIVTRLAGLKAQSEAQLSFTDVSADAWYREAVDIAVSNGIVLGIDDKTFAPNDPVSREQMAAIMVRLLEKQGKTLAINEDEAGQALSGITDRDSISSWARLAVAAIVQEKIMEGRDGGCFAPRDYATRAEATTVLYKVLQVLL
;
A
#
# COMPACT_ATOMS: atom_id res chain seq x y z
N MET A 1 -46.70 35.49 0.43
CA MET A 1 -47.73 36.37 1.00
C MET A 1 -47.35 36.64 2.45
N CYS A 2 -46.87 37.85 2.73
CA CYS A 2 -46.70 38.55 4.03
C CYS A 2 -46.23 37.83 5.33
N ILE A 3 -45.05 38.30 5.85
CA ILE A 3 -44.80 38.88 7.21
C ILE A 3 -44.77 37.88 8.40
N ARG A 4 -43.78 37.76 9.32
CA ARG A 4 -42.72 38.64 9.92
C ARG A 4 -41.68 37.74 10.66
N THR A 5 -40.35 37.79 10.49
CA THR A 5 -39.28 38.67 11.08
C THR A 5 -39.10 38.76 12.61
N SER A 6 -38.16 37.98 13.17
CA SER A 6 -36.85 38.30 13.80
C SER A 6 -36.58 39.57 14.67
N ILE A 7 -35.74 39.36 15.72
CA ILE A 7 -34.73 40.26 16.39
C ILE A 7 -35.17 41.28 17.47
N SER A 8 -34.59 41.19 18.70
CA SER A 8 -33.53 42.11 19.23
C SER A 8 -33.31 42.13 20.78
N LYS A 9 -32.07 41.75 21.20
CA LYS A 9 -31.06 42.44 22.07
C LYS A 9 -31.46 42.92 23.50
N LYS A 10 -30.82 42.42 24.58
CA LYS A 10 -29.46 42.64 25.15
C LYS A 10 -29.32 43.89 26.07
N LEU A 11 -28.78 43.63 27.28
CA LEU A 11 -27.75 44.36 28.06
C LEU A 11 -28.09 44.97 29.45
N SER A 12 -27.26 44.55 30.43
CA SER A 12 -26.60 45.32 31.53
C SER A 12 -27.31 45.49 32.89
N LEU A 13 -26.69 45.46 34.09
CA LEU A 13 -25.34 45.13 34.61
C LEU A 13 -25.35 45.39 36.16
N ILE A 14 -24.81 44.47 36.99
CA ILE A 14 -23.89 44.66 38.17
C ILE A 14 -24.26 45.33 39.54
N LEU A 15 -23.87 44.57 40.60
CA LEU A 15 -23.35 44.85 41.99
C LEU A 15 -24.03 45.81 42.99
N VAL A 16 -24.20 45.31 44.24
CA VAL A 16 -23.51 45.83 45.45
C VAL A 16 -23.23 44.68 46.45
N LEU A 17 -21.96 44.61 46.91
CA LEU A 17 -21.33 43.70 47.88
C LEU A 17 -21.30 44.33 49.30
N CYS A 18 -20.92 43.53 50.34
CA CYS A 18 -20.34 43.90 51.67
C CYS A 18 -21.30 44.16 52.85
N PHE A 19 -21.09 43.78 54.13
CA PHE A 19 -20.07 43.06 54.95
C PHE A 19 -20.67 42.99 56.42
N ILE A 20 -20.44 42.04 57.34
CA ILE A 20 -19.38 41.88 58.39
C ILE A 20 -19.85 40.69 59.31
N THR A 21 -19.26 39.49 59.30
CA THR A 21 -18.18 38.88 60.14
C THR A 21 -18.31 38.84 61.68
N SER A 22 -18.15 37.63 62.26
CA SER A 22 -17.38 37.33 63.47
C SER A 22 -16.97 35.84 63.53
N PHE A 23 -15.69 35.64 63.88
CA PHE A 23 -14.77 34.49 63.81
C PHE A 23 -14.80 33.55 65.05
N LEU A 24 -14.35 32.27 64.92
CA LEU A 24 -13.07 31.73 65.49
C LEU A 24 -12.82 30.18 65.27
N ILE A 25 -11.99 29.82 64.25
CA ILE A 25 -10.76 28.94 64.15
C ILE A 25 -10.75 27.44 64.63
N PRO A 26 -10.01 26.46 63.99
CA PRO A 26 -9.12 26.53 62.81
C PRO A 26 -9.51 25.67 61.59
N ALA A 27 -8.87 26.03 60.48
CA ALA A 27 -8.89 25.36 59.19
C ALA A 27 -8.21 23.99 59.22
N GLY A 28 -8.90 23.01 58.66
CA GLY A 28 -8.32 21.87 57.96
C GLY A 28 -9.14 21.74 56.67
N ASN A 29 -8.87 22.60 55.69
CA ASN A 29 -9.29 22.31 54.32
C ASN A 29 -8.33 21.23 53.82
N VAL A 30 -8.79 20.00 53.75
CA VAL A 30 -8.26 19.07 52.75
C VAL A 30 -8.92 19.52 51.45
N HIS A 31 -8.27 20.44 50.75
CA HIS A 31 -8.33 20.37 49.29
C HIS A 31 -7.55 19.09 48.95
N ALA A 32 -8.19 18.12 48.30
CA ALA A 32 -7.44 17.07 47.63
C ALA A 32 -6.52 17.79 46.64
N GLY A 33 -5.22 17.80 46.91
CA GLY A 33 -4.22 18.37 46.00
C GLY A 33 -4.24 17.53 44.72
N GLU A 34 -4.09 18.17 43.57
CA GLU A 34 -3.82 17.43 42.33
C GLU A 34 -2.58 16.56 42.54
N SER A 35 -2.65 15.28 42.15
CA SER A 35 -1.48 14.41 42.16
C SER A 35 -0.36 15.00 41.27
N LEU A 36 0.89 14.90 41.73
CA LEU A 36 2.05 15.33 40.94
C LEU A 36 2.20 14.48 39.66
N THR A 37 1.82 13.20 39.69
CA THR A 37 1.76 12.34 38.50
C THR A 37 0.75 12.88 37.48
N ASN A 38 -0.47 13.23 37.92
CA ASN A 38 -1.49 13.81 37.05
C ASN A 38 -1.05 15.15 36.46
N SER A 39 -0.26 15.93 37.21
CA SER A 39 0.30 17.19 36.72
C SER A 39 1.32 16.96 35.59
N ALA A 40 2.15 15.92 35.71
CA ALA A 40 3.11 15.54 34.68
C ALA A 40 2.41 14.99 33.43
N ILE A 41 1.43 14.09 33.62
CA ILE A 41 0.60 13.55 32.53
C ILE A 41 -0.10 14.68 31.77
N GLN A 42 -0.69 15.64 32.48
CA GLN A 42 -1.36 16.77 31.85
C GLN A 42 -0.38 17.67 31.08
N PHE A 43 0.83 17.89 31.61
CA PHE A 43 1.85 18.67 30.91
C PHE A 43 2.28 18.00 29.59
N ILE A 44 2.48 16.68 29.61
CA ILE A 44 2.81 15.89 28.41
C ILE A 44 1.62 15.92 27.41
N LYS A 45 0.40 15.75 27.91
CA LYS A 45 -0.82 15.82 27.09
C LYS A 45 -1.00 17.18 26.42
N ASP A 46 -0.78 18.26 27.16
CA ASP A 46 -0.93 19.62 26.63
C ASP A 46 0.10 19.90 25.52
N ASP A 47 1.33 19.41 25.64
CA ASP A 47 2.36 19.54 24.60
C ASP A 47 1.97 18.79 23.33
N PHE A 48 1.58 17.51 23.45
CA PHE A 48 1.09 16.72 22.33
C PHE A 48 -0.11 17.38 21.63
N MET A 49 -1.08 17.86 22.40
CA MET A 49 -2.28 18.50 21.84
C MET A 49 -1.99 19.85 21.16
N ASN A 50 -0.86 20.50 21.47
CA ASN A 50 -0.48 21.77 20.86
C ASN A 50 0.45 21.60 19.66
N ASP A 51 1.42 20.68 19.75
CA ASP A 51 2.55 20.60 18.84
C ASP A 51 2.65 19.25 18.11
N GLY A 52 1.81 18.27 18.46
CA GLY A 52 1.76 16.94 17.87
C GLY A 52 2.86 16.00 18.35
N MET A 53 3.04 14.88 17.64
CA MET A 53 4.11 13.94 17.95
C MET A 53 5.46 14.48 17.48
N VAL A 54 6.46 14.42 18.37
CA VAL A 54 7.87 14.67 18.03
C VAL A 54 8.70 13.53 18.61
N ASN A 55 9.12 12.58 17.76
CA ASN A 55 9.89 11.40 18.19
C ASN A 55 11.34 11.75 18.57
N SER A 56 11.53 12.27 19.79
CA SER A 56 12.83 12.66 20.33
C SER A 56 12.78 12.78 21.86
N ASP A 57 13.93 12.86 22.52
CA ASP A 57 14.02 13.04 23.98
C ASP A 57 13.26 14.25 24.53
N ASN A 58 13.10 15.31 23.74
CA ASN A 58 12.45 16.56 24.16
C ASN A 58 11.00 16.68 23.69
N GLY A 59 10.46 15.65 23.04
CA GLY A 59 9.12 15.67 22.45
C GLY A 59 8.26 14.51 22.97
N VAL A 60 6.97 14.57 22.64
CA VAL A 60 6.04 13.47 22.92
C VAL A 60 6.16 12.43 21.81
N GLY A 61 6.96 11.40 22.04
CA GLY A 61 7.26 10.31 21.09
C GLY A 61 7.37 8.95 21.78
N SER A 62 8.15 8.02 21.22
CA SER A 62 8.21 6.62 21.66
C SER A 62 8.47 6.44 23.16
N TYR A 63 9.47 7.13 23.72
CA TYR A 63 9.78 7.01 25.15
C TYR A 63 8.67 7.59 26.05
N ALA A 64 8.03 8.69 25.64
CA ALA A 64 6.93 9.27 26.37
C ALA A 64 5.71 8.35 26.37
N LEU A 65 5.41 7.71 25.22
CA LEU A 65 4.35 6.70 25.12
C LEU A 65 4.60 5.53 26.07
N TYR A 66 5.81 4.96 26.04
CA TYR A 66 6.20 3.90 26.96
C TYR A 66 6.00 4.30 28.44
N VAL A 67 6.48 5.48 28.84
CA VAL A 67 6.33 5.96 30.24
C VAL A 67 4.86 6.19 30.61
N LEU A 68 4.04 6.70 29.69
CA LEU A 68 2.61 6.88 29.91
C LEU A 68 1.90 5.54 30.08
N ALA A 69 2.25 4.53 29.28
CA ALA A 69 1.73 3.16 29.41
C ALA A 69 2.13 2.53 30.75
N GLU A 70 3.39 2.66 31.17
CA GLU A 70 3.87 2.21 32.49
C GLU A 70 3.14 2.92 33.65
N ALA A 71 2.73 4.18 33.44
CA ALA A 71 1.92 4.94 34.40
C ALA A 71 0.41 4.62 34.31
N GLY A 72 -0.01 3.66 33.48
CA GLY A 72 -1.40 3.24 33.31
C GLY A 72 -2.29 4.24 32.56
N VAL A 73 -1.69 5.13 31.76
CA VAL A 73 -2.43 6.15 30.99
C VAL A 73 -2.92 5.56 29.66
N ALA A 74 -4.24 5.59 29.45
CA ALA A 74 -4.83 5.27 28.16
C ALA A 74 -4.54 6.38 27.15
N VAL A 75 -3.59 6.14 26.25
CA VAL A 75 -3.17 7.09 25.20
C VAL A 75 -3.91 6.92 23.87
N GLY A 76 -4.72 5.86 23.71
CA GLY A 76 -5.47 5.59 22.47
C GLY A 76 -6.48 6.67 22.08
N GLU A 77 -6.95 7.46 23.04
CA GLU A 77 -7.86 8.59 22.80
C GLU A 77 -7.13 9.92 22.50
N TRP A 78 -5.79 9.91 22.47
CA TRP A 78 -5.03 11.12 22.18
C TRP A 78 -4.90 11.25 20.67
N GLU A 79 -5.51 12.30 20.12
CA GLU A 79 -5.47 12.58 18.68
C GLU A 79 -4.83 13.94 18.42
N TYR A 80 -4.06 14.02 17.34
CA TYR A 80 -3.53 15.28 16.81
C TYR A 80 -3.77 15.32 15.29
N ASP A 81 -4.39 16.40 14.80
CA ASP A 81 -4.77 16.57 13.39
C ASP A 81 -5.57 15.39 12.77
N GLY A 82 -6.28 14.62 13.62
CA GLY A 82 -7.12 13.49 13.21
C GLY A 82 -6.39 12.15 13.15
N GLU A 83 -5.14 12.08 13.60
CA GLU A 83 -4.35 10.86 13.72
C GLU A 83 -4.14 10.52 15.20
N ALA A 84 -4.28 9.23 15.55
CA ALA A 84 -4.14 8.77 16.93
C ALA A 84 -2.65 8.68 17.33
N PHE A 85 -2.34 9.02 18.58
CA PHE A 85 -0.96 9.03 19.10
C PHE A 85 -0.26 7.66 18.99
N PRO A 86 -0.91 6.51 19.28
CA PRO A 86 -0.31 5.20 19.03
C PRO A 86 0.07 4.94 17.57
N ASP A 87 -0.77 5.38 16.63
CA ASP A 87 -0.56 5.17 15.20
C ASP A 87 0.61 6.03 14.71
N LEU A 88 0.65 7.31 15.12
CA LEU A 88 1.77 8.21 14.85
C LEU A 88 3.11 7.63 15.33
N VAL A 89 3.12 6.98 16.50
CA VAL A 89 4.33 6.33 17.04
C VAL A 89 4.68 5.07 16.25
N CYS A 90 3.70 4.26 15.84
CA CYS A 90 3.96 3.11 14.97
C CYS A 90 4.59 3.54 13.64
N ASP A 91 4.06 4.58 13.00
CA ASP A 91 4.59 5.13 11.74
C ASP A 91 6.04 5.62 11.92
N ALA A 92 6.32 6.30 13.03
CA ALA A 92 7.68 6.75 13.34
C ALA A 92 8.65 5.58 13.56
N VAL A 93 8.21 4.53 14.26
CA VAL A 93 8.99 3.31 14.49
C VAL A 93 9.33 2.63 13.16
N GLU A 94 8.35 2.48 12.26
CA GLU A 94 8.57 1.87 10.93
C GLU A 94 9.54 2.67 10.06
N ASP A 95 9.45 4.01 10.11
CA ASP A 95 10.39 4.92 9.45
C ASP A 95 11.80 4.82 10.03
N ASP A 96 11.94 4.73 11.35
CA ASP A 96 13.22 4.58 12.04
C ASP A 96 13.88 3.20 11.80
N ILE A 97 13.09 2.12 11.73
CA ILE A 97 13.57 0.79 11.31
C ILE A 97 14.10 0.85 9.88
N SER A 98 13.37 1.52 8.98
CA SER A 98 13.75 1.67 7.58
C SER A 98 15.05 2.46 7.42
N LYS A 99 15.20 3.57 8.15
CA LYS A 99 16.43 4.38 8.17
C LYS A 99 17.62 3.68 8.81
N ALA A 100 17.39 2.82 9.80
CA ALA A 100 18.46 2.03 10.42
C ALA A 100 19.18 1.11 9.40
N ALA A 101 18.54 0.79 8.27
CA ALA A 101 19.17 0.04 7.17
C ALA A 101 20.03 0.91 6.23
N ASP A 102 19.88 2.25 6.25
CA ASP A 102 20.63 3.18 5.42
C ASP A 102 21.85 3.77 6.16
N PRO A 103 23.09 3.47 5.73
CA PRO A 103 24.30 4.01 6.35
C PRO A 103 24.47 5.53 6.23
N SER A 104 23.66 6.20 5.39
CA SER A 104 23.72 7.64 5.14
C SER A 104 22.79 8.48 6.03
N GLU A 105 21.80 7.84 6.67
CA GLU A 105 20.84 8.47 7.61
C GLU A 105 20.61 7.60 8.85
N PRO A 106 21.65 7.24 9.64
CA PRO A 106 21.47 6.27 10.72
C PRO A 106 20.69 6.85 11.91
N THR A 107 19.53 6.29 12.21
CA THR A 107 18.81 6.47 13.48
C THR A 107 19.70 6.00 14.64
N LEU A 108 19.75 6.70 15.78
CA LEU A 108 20.64 6.33 16.91
C LEU A 108 20.13 5.07 17.63
N ALA A 109 21.05 4.25 18.16
CA ALA A 109 20.70 3.06 18.95
C ALA A 109 19.84 3.39 20.19
N LYS A 110 20.04 4.57 20.79
CA LYS A 110 19.16 5.09 21.84
C LYS A 110 17.70 5.20 21.37
N LEU A 111 17.45 5.80 20.21
CA LEU A 111 16.08 5.98 19.71
C LEU A 111 15.45 4.63 19.37
N LEU A 112 16.18 3.73 18.69
CA LEU A 112 15.68 2.37 18.41
C LEU A 112 15.31 1.59 19.68
N SER A 113 16.04 1.80 20.78
CA SER A 113 15.67 1.17 22.07
C SER A 113 14.43 1.80 22.71
N GLN A 114 14.17 3.10 22.47
CA GLN A 114 12.95 3.79 22.90
C GLN A 114 11.75 3.35 22.05
N ASP A 115 11.95 3.18 20.74
CA ASP A 115 10.98 2.60 19.82
C ASP A 115 10.62 1.17 20.22
N LEU A 116 11.60 0.38 20.69
CA LEU A 116 11.33 -0.98 21.19
C LEU A 116 10.44 -0.94 22.43
N ALA A 117 10.69 -0.01 23.35
CA ALA A 117 9.85 0.17 24.53
C ALA A 117 8.40 0.54 24.15
N ALA A 118 8.23 1.40 23.16
CA ALA A 118 6.91 1.79 22.64
C ALA A 118 6.20 0.63 21.93
N ALA A 119 6.89 -0.10 21.06
CA ALA A 119 6.33 -1.25 20.34
C ALA A 119 5.81 -2.32 21.32
N LEU A 120 6.56 -2.61 22.39
CA LEU A 120 6.12 -3.53 23.44
C LEU A 120 4.90 -2.99 24.20
N ALA A 121 4.86 -1.69 24.51
CA ALA A 121 3.70 -1.07 25.17
C ALA A 121 2.44 -1.07 24.29
N LEU A 122 2.60 -1.14 22.96
CA LEU A 122 1.53 -1.19 21.98
C LEU A 122 1.19 -2.61 21.51
N GLU A 123 1.83 -3.64 22.09
CA GLU A 123 1.65 -5.05 21.72
C GLU A 123 1.94 -5.31 20.22
N ARG A 124 2.87 -4.54 19.63
CA ARG A 124 3.37 -4.70 18.25
C ARG A 124 4.59 -5.62 18.22
N ASP A 125 4.34 -6.92 18.37
CA ASP A 125 5.38 -7.97 18.39
C ASP A 125 6.24 -7.98 17.12
N ASP A 126 5.64 -7.63 15.98
CA ASP A 126 6.31 -7.50 14.68
C ASP A 126 7.40 -6.42 14.70
N LEU A 127 7.06 -5.22 15.17
CA LEU A 127 8.01 -4.11 15.27
C LEU A 127 9.07 -4.38 16.35
N ALA A 128 8.67 -4.98 17.47
CA ALA A 128 9.57 -5.32 18.56
C ALA A 128 10.64 -6.34 18.11
N GLU A 129 10.27 -7.38 17.38
CA GLU A 129 11.20 -8.37 16.84
C GLU A 129 12.22 -7.73 15.89
N ASP A 130 11.74 -6.87 14.97
CA ASP A 130 12.60 -6.16 14.03
C ASP A 130 13.62 -5.25 14.75
N LEU A 131 13.17 -4.47 15.74
CA LEU A 131 14.04 -3.56 16.48
C LEU A 131 15.13 -4.30 17.28
N VAL A 132 14.78 -5.42 17.91
CA VAL A 132 15.75 -6.29 18.60
C VAL A 132 16.78 -6.81 17.61
N GLU A 133 16.36 -7.29 16.43
CA GLU A 133 17.27 -7.76 15.39
C GLU A 133 18.24 -6.63 14.94
N LYS A 134 17.71 -5.43 14.68
CA LYS A 134 18.54 -4.29 14.24
C LYS A 134 19.54 -3.87 15.32
N LEU A 135 19.13 -3.81 16.59
CA LEU A 135 20.03 -3.49 17.71
C LEU A 135 21.13 -4.55 17.89
N ALA A 136 20.76 -5.84 17.81
CA ALA A 136 21.72 -6.94 17.90
C ALA A 136 22.73 -6.93 16.75
N ALA A 137 22.27 -6.73 15.51
CA ALA A 137 23.12 -6.67 14.33
C ALA A 137 24.07 -5.46 14.33
N ARG A 138 23.65 -4.36 14.97
CA ARG A 138 24.41 -3.11 15.04
C ARG A 138 25.56 -3.15 16.04
N GLN A 139 25.49 -4.00 17.06
CA GLN A 139 26.49 -4.00 18.13
C GLN A 139 27.89 -4.42 17.66
N THR A 140 28.89 -3.69 18.14
CA THR A 140 30.32 -3.99 17.96
C THR A 140 31.07 -3.99 19.29
N GLU A 141 32.37 -4.27 19.27
CA GLU A 141 33.24 -4.14 20.44
C GLU A 141 33.33 -2.71 21.02
N THR A 142 32.93 -1.70 20.25
CA THR A 142 32.87 -0.29 20.68
C THR A 142 31.46 0.19 21.05
N GLY A 143 30.52 -0.74 21.29
CA GLY A 143 29.10 -0.44 21.49
C GLY A 143 28.32 -0.45 20.17
N PHE A 144 27.14 0.20 20.13
CA PHE A 144 26.30 0.29 18.93
C PHE A 144 26.76 1.40 17.98
N ASP A 145 27.10 2.56 18.55
CA ASP A 145 27.40 3.82 17.87
C ASP A 145 28.70 4.44 18.39
N SER A 146 29.08 5.59 17.81
CA SER A 146 30.28 6.34 18.20
C SER A 146 30.16 7.14 19.51
N SER A 147 28.96 7.23 20.09
CA SER A 147 28.67 8.08 21.24
C SER A 147 28.25 7.27 22.48
N LEU A 148 28.86 7.59 23.62
CA LEU A 148 28.44 7.08 24.94
C LEU A 148 26.94 7.34 25.19
N PHE A 149 26.48 8.53 24.79
CA PHE A 149 25.10 9.01 24.96
C PHE A 149 24.10 8.35 24.01
N SER A 150 24.57 7.51 23.08
CA SER A 150 23.69 6.59 22.34
C SER A 150 23.76 5.19 22.93
N ASN A 151 24.98 4.73 23.23
CA ASN A 151 25.24 3.35 23.61
C ASN A 151 24.70 2.97 24.99
N VAL A 152 25.05 3.75 26.02
CA VAL A 152 24.70 3.42 27.41
C VAL A 152 23.18 3.46 27.66
N PRO A 153 22.43 4.47 27.18
CA PRO A 153 20.97 4.44 27.26
C PRO A 153 20.35 3.21 26.60
N ALA A 154 20.87 2.79 25.43
CA ALA A 154 20.37 1.61 24.73
C ALA A 154 20.61 0.32 25.53
N PHE A 155 21.78 0.18 26.16
CA PHE A 155 22.04 -0.96 27.07
C PHE A 155 21.14 -0.93 28.32
N ASP A 156 20.93 0.24 28.93
CA ASP A 156 20.02 0.39 30.08
C ASP A 156 18.59 -0.04 29.72
N LEU A 157 18.08 0.44 28.58
CA LEU A 157 16.70 0.18 28.19
C LEU A 157 16.48 -1.27 27.74
N LEU A 158 17.42 -1.86 26.99
CA LEU A 158 17.40 -3.32 26.70
C LEU A 158 17.40 -4.16 27.98
N GLY A 159 18.18 -3.75 29.00
CA GLY A 159 18.18 -4.40 30.32
C GLY A 159 16.86 -4.28 31.04
N ARG A 160 16.28 -3.08 31.07
CA ARG A 160 14.98 -2.82 31.69
C ARG A 160 13.85 -3.63 31.05
N LEU A 161 13.86 -3.74 29.72
CA LEU A 161 12.85 -4.46 28.95
C LEU A 161 13.07 -5.99 28.91
N GLY A 162 14.17 -6.50 29.48
CA GLY A 162 14.48 -7.94 29.50
C GLY A 162 15.16 -8.49 28.24
N PHE A 163 15.57 -7.62 27.30
CA PHE A 163 16.18 -7.99 26.02
C PHE A 163 17.72 -7.90 26.01
N ILE A 164 18.37 -7.66 27.15
CA ILE A 164 19.84 -7.55 27.23
C ILE A 164 20.58 -8.82 26.78
N ASN A 165 19.92 -9.98 26.82
CA ASN A 165 20.51 -11.24 26.39
C ASN A 165 20.47 -11.46 24.87
N GLU A 166 19.74 -10.63 24.13
CA GLU A 166 19.66 -10.67 22.67
C GLU A 166 20.88 -10.01 21.99
N ILE A 167 21.70 -9.31 22.77
CA ILE A 167 22.96 -8.70 22.33
C ILE A 167 24.18 -9.45 22.88
N ASN A 168 25.37 -9.12 22.40
CA ASN A 168 26.63 -9.62 22.95
C ASN A 168 26.93 -8.99 24.32
N THR A 169 26.45 -9.64 25.39
CA THR A 169 26.61 -9.20 26.79
C THR A 169 28.07 -9.03 27.21
N GLY A 170 28.99 -9.87 26.69
CA GLY A 170 30.41 -9.77 26.98
C GLY A 170 31.04 -8.48 26.42
N GLN A 171 30.71 -8.13 25.17
CA GLN A 171 31.17 -6.88 24.54
C GLN A 171 30.52 -5.65 25.18
N ALA A 172 29.23 -5.73 25.54
CA ALA A 172 28.54 -4.67 26.26
C ALA A 172 29.21 -4.39 27.61
N ARG A 173 29.46 -5.45 28.41
CA ARG A 173 30.18 -5.35 29.69
C ARG A 173 31.55 -4.70 29.53
N ASP A 174 32.36 -5.21 28.60
CA ASP A 174 33.73 -4.72 28.39
C ASP A 174 33.76 -3.27 27.90
N TYR A 175 32.81 -2.89 27.02
CA TYR A 175 32.65 -1.52 26.56
C TYR A 175 32.31 -0.60 27.73
N ILE A 176 31.25 -0.90 28.51
CA ILE A 176 30.79 -0.03 29.60
C ILE A 176 31.88 0.12 30.65
N LEU A 177 32.50 -0.97 31.12
CA LEU A 177 33.63 -0.91 32.06
C LEU A 177 34.80 -0.09 31.52
N GLY A 178 35.09 -0.21 30.22
CA GLY A 178 36.17 0.53 29.56
C GLY A 178 35.93 2.04 29.46
N GLN A 179 34.69 2.51 29.58
CA GLN A 179 34.35 3.94 29.55
C GLN A 179 34.39 4.61 30.94
N GLN A 180 34.51 3.85 32.03
CA GLN A 180 34.56 4.43 33.37
C GLN A 180 35.84 5.26 33.56
N ASN A 181 35.69 6.48 34.09
CA ASN A 181 36.85 7.30 34.40
C ASN A 181 37.57 6.80 35.65
N ILE A 182 38.75 6.19 35.46
CA ILE A 182 39.62 5.74 36.56
C ILE A 182 40.77 6.71 36.86
N THR A 183 40.76 7.93 36.29
CA THR A 183 41.85 8.91 36.45
C THR A 183 41.56 9.92 37.57
N THR A 184 42.57 10.19 38.40
CA THR A 184 42.45 10.84 39.73
C THR A 184 42.41 12.38 39.70
N ALA A 185 41.87 13.00 38.64
CA ALA A 185 41.57 14.44 38.69
C ALA A 185 40.46 14.66 39.74
N ALA A 186 40.70 15.56 40.68
CA ALA A 186 40.00 15.62 41.97
C ALA A 186 38.45 15.59 41.86
N ASN A 187 37.87 14.46 42.30
CA ASN A 187 36.44 14.20 42.59
C ASN A 187 35.54 13.59 41.49
N ASP A 188 36.06 13.33 40.28
CA ASP A 188 35.25 12.76 39.18
C ASP A 188 35.65 11.33 38.79
N ILE A 189 36.45 10.67 39.63
CA ILE A 189 36.80 9.26 39.48
C ILE A 189 35.57 8.38 39.71
N TYR A 190 35.46 7.30 38.94
CA TYR A 190 34.40 6.30 38.93
C TYR A 190 33.08 6.69 38.24
N SER A 191 33.03 7.86 37.63
CA SER A 191 31.91 8.31 36.79
C SER A 191 32.06 7.88 35.32
N TRP A 192 30.95 7.94 34.59
CA TRP A 192 30.89 7.94 33.13
C TRP A 192 30.60 9.35 32.62
N GLY A 193 31.13 9.69 31.46
CA GLY A 193 31.12 11.05 30.94
C GLY A 193 31.94 11.17 29.67
N PHE A 194 32.35 12.39 29.33
CA PHE A 194 33.02 12.65 28.05
C PHE A 194 34.27 13.53 28.22
N VAL A 195 35.16 13.46 27.23
CA VAL A 195 36.34 14.32 27.17
C VAL A 195 36.14 15.40 26.12
N TYR A 196 36.22 16.67 26.54
CA TYR A 196 36.14 17.82 25.65
C TYR A 196 37.30 18.79 25.91
N GLY A 197 38.00 19.20 24.86
CA GLY A 197 39.15 20.10 25.00
C GLY A 197 40.35 19.50 25.75
N GLY A 198 40.35 18.19 26.03
CA GLY A 198 41.39 17.49 26.80
C GLY A 198 41.08 17.34 28.29
N ASP A 199 39.96 17.91 28.75
CA ASP A 199 39.45 17.77 30.11
C ASP A 199 38.27 16.78 30.14
N TYR A 200 38.18 16.00 31.21
CA TYR A 200 37.08 15.07 31.44
C TYR A 200 35.94 15.77 32.17
N TYR A 201 34.72 15.53 31.71
CA TYR A 201 33.49 16.02 32.32
C TYR A 201 32.64 14.81 32.73
N PRO A 202 32.37 14.61 34.03
CA PRO A 202 31.45 13.57 34.47
C PRO A 202 30.03 13.91 34.04
N ASP A 203 29.24 12.87 33.76
CA ASP A 203 27.83 12.99 33.42
C ASP A 203 27.02 12.09 34.35
N PHE A 204 26.09 12.69 35.09
CA PHE A 204 25.34 11.96 36.13
C PHE A 204 24.39 10.93 35.51
N ILE A 205 23.71 11.31 34.42
CA ILE A 205 22.76 10.47 33.68
C ILE A 205 23.47 9.25 33.10
N ALA A 206 24.58 9.46 32.39
CA ALA A 206 25.37 8.38 31.81
C ALA A 206 25.95 7.45 32.90
N THR A 207 26.31 8.00 34.07
CA THR A 207 26.77 7.19 35.22
C THR A 207 25.66 6.32 35.78
N ALA A 208 24.47 6.89 36.00
CA ALA A 208 23.30 6.17 36.49
C ALA A 208 22.88 5.04 35.54
N GLN A 209 22.80 5.34 34.25
CA GLN A 209 22.45 4.36 33.21
C GLN A 209 23.53 3.27 33.08
N ALA A 210 24.82 3.62 33.14
CA ALA A 210 25.90 2.63 33.13
C ALA A 210 25.83 1.68 34.33
N VAL A 211 25.50 2.18 35.52
CA VAL A 211 25.31 1.35 36.72
C VAL A 211 24.17 0.35 36.51
N ARG A 212 23.02 0.79 36.00
CA ARG A 212 21.88 -0.10 35.71
C ARG A 212 22.20 -1.11 34.61
N SER A 213 22.81 -0.67 33.50
CA SER A 213 23.26 -1.58 32.43
C SER A 213 24.19 -2.67 32.97
N LEU A 214 25.17 -2.30 33.81
CA LEU A 214 26.08 -3.25 34.45
C LEU A 214 25.35 -4.21 35.39
N HIS A 215 24.37 -3.71 36.14
CA HIS A 215 23.51 -4.56 36.98
C HIS A 215 22.72 -5.58 36.16
N TYR A 216 22.13 -5.18 35.03
CA TYR A 216 21.42 -6.11 34.15
C TYR A 216 22.34 -7.14 33.48
N LEU A 217 23.61 -6.79 33.25
CA LEU A 217 24.62 -7.70 32.69
C LEU A 217 25.22 -8.66 33.72
N ASP A 218 25.10 -8.37 35.01
CA ASP A 218 25.56 -9.18 36.13
C ASP A 218 24.50 -9.22 37.26
N PRO A 219 23.30 -9.76 36.99
CA PRO A 219 22.15 -9.67 37.91
C PRO A 219 22.38 -10.47 39.20
N ASP A 220 23.18 -11.54 39.13
CA ASP A 220 23.53 -12.39 40.27
C ASP A 220 24.72 -11.85 41.08
N GLY A 221 25.40 -10.81 40.58
CA GLY A 221 26.57 -10.21 41.22
C GLY A 221 27.80 -11.12 41.27
N GLU A 222 28.02 -11.93 40.23
CA GLU A 222 29.12 -12.90 40.17
C GLU A 222 30.44 -12.29 39.68
N ASP A 223 30.41 -11.17 38.94
CA ASP A 223 31.60 -10.49 38.44
C ASP A 223 32.08 -9.40 39.41
N ASP A 224 33.10 -9.73 40.22
CA ASP A 224 33.74 -8.82 41.17
C ASP A 224 34.14 -7.46 40.53
N THR A 225 34.51 -7.44 39.24
CA THR A 225 34.90 -6.22 38.53
C THR A 225 33.70 -5.32 38.26
N VAL A 226 32.60 -5.93 37.85
CA VAL A 226 31.32 -5.23 37.63
C VAL A 226 30.80 -4.68 38.94
N GLN A 227 30.80 -5.49 40.00
CA GLN A 227 30.38 -5.06 41.32
C GLN A 227 31.27 -3.95 41.89
N GLU A 228 32.59 -3.99 41.70
CA GLU A 228 33.48 -2.90 42.09
C GLU A 228 33.17 -1.60 41.32
N ALA A 229 32.94 -1.69 40.01
CA ALA A 229 32.60 -0.53 39.19
C ALA A 229 31.26 0.11 39.61
N ILE A 230 30.22 -0.71 39.86
CA ILE A 230 28.91 -0.28 40.37
C ILE A 230 29.06 0.43 41.72
N ASN A 231 29.70 -0.22 42.70
CA ASN A 231 29.83 0.35 44.05
C ASN A 231 30.59 1.67 44.06
N ASN A 232 31.66 1.77 43.29
CA ASN A 232 32.44 3.00 43.18
C ASN A 232 31.64 4.14 42.51
N ALA A 233 30.82 3.81 41.52
CA ALA A 233 29.97 4.78 40.85
C ALA A 233 28.82 5.27 41.74
N LEU A 234 28.20 4.36 42.52
CA LEU A 234 27.19 4.71 43.53
C LEU A 234 27.76 5.66 44.58
N GLU A 235 28.97 5.40 45.09
CA GLU A 235 29.67 6.33 46.01
C GLU A 235 29.88 7.70 45.34
N TRP A 236 30.27 7.73 44.07
CA TRP A 236 30.42 8.99 43.34
C TRP A 236 29.08 9.72 43.20
N MET A 237 28.00 9.04 42.82
CA MET A 237 26.66 9.61 42.63
C MET A 237 26.12 10.20 43.94
N GLU A 238 26.18 9.45 45.05
CA GLU A 238 25.74 9.90 46.37
C GLU A 238 26.46 11.18 46.81
N ASN A 239 27.76 11.29 46.51
CA ASN A 239 28.55 12.48 46.83
C ASN A 239 28.18 13.74 46.01
N GLN A 240 27.33 13.64 44.98
CA GLN A 240 26.84 14.79 44.21
C GLN A 240 25.55 15.41 44.80
N GLN A 241 24.97 14.80 45.85
CA GLN A 241 23.72 15.25 46.44
C GLN A 241 23.87 16.61 47.13
N GLN A 242 22.94 17.52 46.83
CA GLN A 242 22.84 18.85 47.41
C GLN A 242 21.96 18.86 48.66
N ALA A 243 21.99 19.95 49.42
CA ALA A 243 21.25 20.06 50.69
C ALA A 243 19.71 20.07 50.54
N ASP A 244 19.20 20.34 49.34
CA ASP A 244 17.77 20.29 49.00
C ASP A 244 17.33 18.91 48.49
N GLY A 245 18.25 17.94 48.38
CA GLY A 245 17.97 16.59 47.87
C GLY A 245 18.24 16.42 46.37
N SER A 246 18.46 17.51 45.64
CA SER A 246 18.83 17.47 44.22
C SER A 246 20.26 16.96 43.98
N PHE A 247 20.63 16.66 42.73
CA PHE A 247 21.96 16.18 42.37
C PHE A 247 22.60 17.07 41.31
N VAL A 248 23.81 17.56 41.60
CA VAL A 248 24.59 18.41 40.68
C VAL A 248 26.07 17.99 40.75
N PRO A 249 26.66 17.45 39.66
CA PRO A 249 28.04 16.99 39.65
C PRO A 249 29.03 18.15 39.78
N ALA A 250 29.96 18.04 40.73
CA ALA A 250 30.91 19.10 41.08
C ALA A 250 31.92 19.44 39.95
N GLY A 251 32.08 18.58 38.94
CA GLY A 251 32.91 18.75 37.75
C GLY A 251 32.14 18.89 36.42
N GLY A 252 30.81 18.93 36.47
CA GLY A 252 29.96 19.04 35.28
C GLY A 252 30.08 20.38 34.55
N VAL A 253 29.54 20.44 33.33
CA VAL A 253 29.53 21.69 32.55
C VAL A 253 28.54 22.69 33.17
N PRO A 254 28.99 23.88 33.62
CA PRO A 254 28.10 24.82 34.29
C PRO A 254 26.90 25.24 33.41
N GLY A 255 25.69 25.02 33.91
CA GLY A 255 24.44 25.43 33.26
C GLY A 255 23.95 24.50 32.14
N MET A 256 24.56 23.32 31.96
CA MET A 256 24.04 22.27 31.08
C MET A 256 23.34 21.14 31.83
N ASP A 257 23.45 21.13 33.15
CA ASP A 257 22.94 20.06 34.00
C ASP A 257 21.53 20.36 34.51
N ASP A 258 20.66 19.34 34.55
CA ASP A 258 19.30 19.45 35.09
C ASP A 258 19.21 18.67 36.43
N PRO A 259 19.10 19.37 37.58
CA PRO A 259 19.03 18.72 38.88
C PRO A 259 17.80 17.81 39.04
N LEU A 260 16.71 18.05 38.29
CA LEU A 260 15.53 17.19 38.28
C LEU A 260 15.84 15.84 37.65
N ILE A 261 16.37 15.84 36.43
CA ILE A 261 16.70 14.62 35.72
C ILE A 261 17.69 13.78 36.54
N ASN A 262 18.68 14.41 37.16
CA ASN A 262 19.63 13.70 38.00
C ASN A 262 18.96 13.07 39.24
N ALA A 263 18.01 13.76 39.88
CA ALA A 263 17.25 13.19 40.99
C ALA A 263 16.39 12.00 40.53
N CYS A 264 15.72 12.11 39.37
CA CYS A 264 14.97 11.01 38.77
C CYS A 264 15.88 9.79 38.48
N GLU A 265 17.03 10.01 37.87
CA GLU A 265 18.01 8.96 37.55
C GLU A 265 18.59 8.28 38.82
N ALA A 266 18.78 9.04 39.90
CA ALA A 266 19.17 8.49 41.20
C ALA A 266 18.07 7.56 41.75
N ILE A 267 16.81 8.00 41.72
CA ILE A 267 15.65 7.22 42.18
C ILE A 267 15.53 5.92 41.38
N VAL A 268 15.51 6.01 40.04
CA VAL A 268 15.42 4.84 39.15
C VAL A 268 16.57 3.87 39.43
N THR A 269 17.79 4.37 39.61
CA THR A 269 18.96 3.53 39.90
C THR A 269 18.85 2.80 41.23
N LEU A 270 18.49 3.51 42.31
CA LEU A 270 18.31 2.90 43.62
C LEU A 270 17.21 1.85 43.59
N HIS A 271 16.07 2.18 42.96
CA HIS A 271 14.96 1.26 42.79
C HIS A 271 15.37 0.00 42.03
N THR A 272 16.03 0.13 40.87
CA THR A 272 16.53 -1.00 40.06
C THR A 272 17.47 -1.91 40.87
N LEU A 273 18.31 -1.33 41.73
CA LEU A 273 19.23 -2.09 42.58
C LEU A 273 18.57 -2.67 43.85
N ASN A 274 17.25 -2.57 43.99
CA ASN A 274 16.49 -2.94 45.18
C ASN A 274 16.98 -2.22 46.46
N MET A 275 17.45 -0.98 46.30
CA MET A 275 17.83 -0.09 47.39
C MET A 275 16.67 0.84 47.71
N ASP A 276 16.58 1.23 48.99
CA ASP A 276 15.59 2.22 49.43
C ASP A 276 15.89 3.59 48.77
N PRO A 277 14.96 4.19 48.00
CA PRO A 277 15.14 5.49 47.35
C PRO A 277 15.44 6.63 48.34
N ASP A 278 15.05 6.49 49.62
CA ASP A 278 15.33 7.45 50.68
C ASP A 278 16.67 7.19 51.41
N SER A 279 17.40 6.14 51.01
CA SER A 279 18.67 5.77 51.66
C SER A 279 19.76 6.84 51.50
N TRP A 280 19.73 7.60 50.40
CA TRP A 280 20.62 8.74 50.17
C TRP A 280 19.96 10.03 50.63
N SER A 281 20.52 10.68 51.66
CA SER A 281 20.00 11.96 52.15
C SER A 281 21.11 12.94 52.53
N SER A 282 20.87 14.21 52.20
CA SER A 282 21.74 15.33 52.54
C SER A 282 20.94 16.42 53.23
N ALA A 283 21.43 16.89 54.38
CA ALA A 283 20.69 17.79 55.28
C ALA A 283 19.28 17.30 55.70
N GLY A 284 19.00 16.01 55.53
CA GLY A 284 17.70 15.39 55.86
C GLY A 284 16.69 15.38 54.72
N ASN A 285 17.08 15.75 53.49
CA ASN A 285 16.25 15.65 52.29
C ASN A 285 16.81 14.55 51.38
N SER A 286 15.94 13.69 50.85
CA SER A 286 16.22 12.68 49.82
C SER A 286 15.98 13.21 48.40
N ALA A 287 16.27 12.38 47.40
CA ALA A 287 15.90 12.67 46.01
C ALA A 287 14.37 12.80 45.85
N LEU A 288 13.61 11.98 46.57
CA LEU A 288 12.15 12.00 46.57
C LEU A 288 11.61 13.28 47.20
N ASP A 289 12.18 13.71 48.34
CA ASP A 289 11.84 15.00 48.95
C ASP A 289 12.04 16.17 47.95
N TYR A 290 13.10 16.12 47.12
CA TYR A 290 13.32 17.13 46.09
C TYR A 290 12.24 17.09 44.99
N LEU A 291 11.88 15.89 44.49
CA LEU A 291 10.80 15.74 43.51
C LEU A 291 9.48 16.33 44.02
N GLU A 292 9.13 16.05 45.28
CA GLU A 292 7.87 16.51 45.89
C GLU A 292 7.82 18.02 46.14
N ASN A 293 8.93 18.61 46.56
CA ASN A 293 8.96 20.01 46.99
C ASN A 293 9.33 20.98 45.86
N ASP A 294 10.20 20.57 44.95
CA ASP A 294 10.85 21.45 43.98
C ASP A 294 10.83 20.92 42.53
N GLY A 295 10.31 19.71 42.30
CA GLY A 295 10.29 19.10 40.97
C GLY A 295 9.33 19.77 39.98
N ARG A 296 8.22 20.33 40.47
CA ARG A 296 7.24 21.09 39.69
C ARG A 296 7.41 22.60 39.93
N ASN A 297 7.54 23.36 38.85
CA ASN A 297 7.60 24.81 38.89
C ASN A 297 6.22 25.46 39.12
N ASP A 298 6.23 26.72 39.58
CA ASP A 298 5.01 27.55 39.78
C ASP A 298 4.12 27.69 38.54
N ASP A 299 4.69 27.56 37.33
CA ASP A 299 3.96 27.64 36.06
C ASP A 299 3.43 26.28 35.57
N GLY A 300 3.62 25.21 36.34
CA GLY A 300 3.17 23.87 36.02
C GLY A 300 4.17 23.04 35.21
N SER A 301 5.25 23.64 34.70
CA SER A 301 6.35 22.92 34.06
C SER A 301 7.22 22.15 35.07
N PHE A 302 8.05 21.23 34.59
CA PHE A 302 8.96 20.44 35.41
C PHE A 302 10.42 20.83 35.16
N GLY A 303 11.24 20.76 36.20
CA GLY A 303 12.70 20.88 36.08
C GLY A 303 13.21 22.26 35.68
N ALA A 304 14.52 22.36 35.44
CA ALA A 304 15.14 23.59 34.99
C ALA A 304 14.98 23.78 33.46
N GLY A 305 14.91 22.68 32.72
CA GLY A 305 14.71 22.63 31.28
C GLY A 305 13.30 23.04 30.83
N ARG A 306 12.27 22.84 31.68
CA ARG A 306 10.86 23.18 31.41
C ARG A 306 10.34 22.53 30.13
N ASN A 307 10.75 21.28 29.90
CA ASN A 307 10.49 20.54 28.66
C ASN A 307 9.85 19.17 28.94
N ILE A 308 9.57 18.42 27.88
CA ILE A 308 8.92 17.11 27.98
C ILE A 308 9.84 16.04 28.57
N MET A 309 11.15 16.14 28.36
CA MET A 309 12.11 15.22 28.98
C MET A 309 12.01 15.28 30.50
N ASP A 310 11.92 16.49 31.07
CA ASP A 310 11.77 16.74 32.51
C ASP A 310 10.48 16.13 33.06
N ALA A 311 9.35 16.38 32.39
CA ALA A 311 8.05 15.85 32.80
C ALA A 311 7.98 14.32 32.69
N THR A 312 8.56 13.75 31.62
CA THR A 312 8.57 12.31 31.35
C THR A 312 9.47 11.57 32.35
N ALA A 313 10.67 12.09 32.62
CA ALA A 313 11.57 11.53 33.62
C ALA A 313 10.99 11.62 35.03
N PHE A 314 10.34 12.75 35.38
CA PHE A 314 9.61 12.89 36.63
C PHE A 314 8.51 11.85 36.77
N LEU A 315 7.64 11.71 35.75
CA LEU A 315 6.53 10.77 35.77
C LEU A 315 7.01 9.34 36.00
N PHE A 316 8.03 8.92 35.25
CA PHE A 316 8.59 7.57 35.39
C PHE A 316 9.17 7.34 36.79
N ALA A 317 10.09 8.20 37.24
CA ALA A 317 10.79 8.00 38.52
C ALA A 317 9.85 8.08 39.72
N TYR A 318 8.91 9.05 39.72
CA TYR A 318 7.97 9.23 40.83
C TYR A 318 6.95 8.08 40.90
N SER A 319 6.55 7.51 39.75
CA SER A 319 5.63 6.36 39.71
C SER A 319 6.25 5.06 40.24
N LEU A 320 7.58 4.90 40.17
CA LEU A 320 8.28 3.72 40.68
C LEU A 320 8.31 3.63 42.22
N VAL A 321 8.22 4.77 42.91
CA VAL A 321 8.52 4.86 44.35
C VAL A 321 7.33 5.31 45.19
N MET A 322 6.25 5.72 44.55
CA MET A 322 5.01 5.96 45.27
C MET A 322 4.34 4.62 45.58
N GLU A 323 4.07 4.37 46.86
CA GLU A 323 3.16 3.28 47.24
C GLU A 323 1.82 3.58 46.55
N ALA A 324 1.43 2.72 45.61
CA ALA A 324 0.10 2.78 45.03
C ALA A 324 -0.89 2.78 46.20
N GLU A 325 -1.60 3.90 46.36
CA GLU A 325 -2.69 3.95 47.33
C GLU A 325 -3.65 2.81 46.99
N ASP A 326 -4.21 2.15 48.01
CA ASP A 326 -5.25 1.16 47.77
C ASP A 326 -6.36 1.85 46.96
N GLU A 327 -6.54 1.45 45.71
CA GLU A 327 -7.45 2.10 44.79
C GLU A 327 -8.22 1.04 44.00
N LEU A 328 -9.49 1.34 43.75
CA LEU A 328 -10.33 0.56 42.86
C LEU A 328 -10.51 1.39 41.60
N TYR A 329 -10.32 0.80 40.43
CA TYR A 329 -10.72 1.41 39.17
C TYR A 329 -11.53 0.42 38.32
N ILE A 330 -12.32 0.98 37.41
CA ILE A 330 -13.08 0.22 36.42
C ILE A 330 -12.38 0.37 35.07
N ASP A 331 -12.24 -0.74 34.37
CA ASP A 331 -11.64 -0.82 33.05
C ASP A 331 -12.62 -1.49 32.07
N PRO A 332 -13.00 -0.85 30.95
CA PRO A 332 -12.70 0.54 30.59
C PRO A 332 -13.40 1.58 31.50
N ALA A 333 -12.76 2.74 31.70
CA ALA A 333 -13.30 3.81 32.55
C ALA A 333 -14.34 4.70 31.84
N ASN A 334 -14.33 4.76 30.50
CA ASN A 334 -15.27 5.56 29.72
C ASN A 334 -15.81 4.79 28.50
N PRO A 335 -16.49 3.64 28.68
CA PRO A 335 -17.01 2.87 27.55
C PRO A 335 -18.03 3.70 26.77
N THR A 336 -17.85 3.73 25.45
CA THR A 336 -18.85 4.24 24.51
C THR A 336 -19.44 3.05 23.76
N LEU A 337 -20.77 2.94 23.74
CA LEU A 337 -21.51 1.80 23.23
C LEU A 337 -22.69 2.28 22.39
N GLU A 338 -23.04 1.53 21.36
CA GLU A 338 -24.33 1.70 20.69
C GLU A 338 -25.47 1.03 21.48
N VAL A 339 -26.70 1.49 21.29
CA VAL A 339 -27.89 0.81 21.84
C VAL A 339 -27.87 -0.69 21.47
N ASP A 340 -28.14 -1.56 22.44
CA ASP A 340 -28.11 -3.03 22.39
C ASP A 340 -26.71 -3.70 22.43
N GLU A 341 -25.61 -2.92 22.41
CA GLU A 341 -24.26 -3.48 22.62
C GLU A 341 -24.00 -3.86 24.08
N THR A 342 -23.01 -4.73 24.26
CA THR A 342 -22.52 -5.12 25.59
C THR A 342 -21.01 -5.04 25.66
N VAL A 343 -20.48 -4.62 26.81
CA VAL A 343 -19.05 -4.67 27.12
C VAL A 343 -18.84 -5.22 28.52
N GLN A 344 -17.81 -6.03 28.69
CA GLN A 344 -17.42 -6.51 30.01
C GLN A 344 -16.53 -5.46 30.67
N LEU A 345 -17.03 -4.81 31.72
CA LEU A 345 -16.24 -4.00 32.63
C LEU A 345 -15.50 -4.91 33.61
N GLN A 346 -14.26 -4.56 33.88
CA GLN A 346 -13.43 -5.17 34.91
C GLN A 346 -13.28 -4.22 36.10
N ALA A 347 -13.50 -4.72 37.31
CA ALA A 347 -13.13 -3.99 38.52
C ALA A 347 -11.73 -4.45 38.95
N LYS A 348 -10.74 -3.57 38.88
CA LYS A 348 -9.35 -3.86 39.23
C LYS A 348 -9.02 -3.16 40.55
N TYR A 349 -8.66 -3.94 41.56
CA TYR A 349 -8.26 -3.44 42.88
C TYR A 349 -6.75 -3.48 43.00
N VAL A 350 -6.15 -2.32 43.22
CA VAL A 350 -4.73 -2.15 43.51
C VAL A 350 -4.57 -2.15 45.01
N SER A 351 -3.70 -3.02 45.53
CA SER A 351 -3.30 -2.97 46.94
C SER A 351 -1.84 -3.33 47.10
N GLY A 352 -1.08 -2.43 47.73
CA GLY A 352 0.37 -2.60 47.92
C GLY A 352 1.12 -2.87 46.62
N GLY A 353 0.74 -2.19 45.53
CA GLY A 353 1.34 -2.32 44.20
C GLY A 353 0.91 -3.56 43.39
N ASN A 354 0.03 -4.41 43.90
CA ASN A 354 -0.51 -5.55 43.15
C ASN A 354 -1.92 -5.26 42.65
N THR A 355 -2.14 -5.42 41.35
CA THR A 355 -3.48 -5.34 40.73
C THR A 355 -4.14 -6.71 40.74
N THR A 356 -5.35 -6.78 41.29
CA THR A 356 -6.18 -7.98 41.27
C THR A 356 -7.50 -7.69 40.57
N ASP A 357 -7.90 -8.55 39.63
CA ASP A 357 -9.25 -8.53 39.07
C ASP A 357 -10.25 -9.03 40.14
N VAL A 358 -11.14 -8.13 40.56
CA VAL A 358 -12.19 -8.37 41.55
C VAL A 358 -13.58 -8.22 40.95
N THR A 359 -13.73 -8.31 39.63
CA THR A 359 -14.97 -8.10 38.88
C THR A 359 -16.15 -8.92 39.40
N ALA A 360 -15.90 -10.20 39.67
CA ALA A 360 -16.91 -11.12 40.19
C ALA A 360 -17.28 -10.88 41.67
N ASP A 361 -16.39 -10.25 42.43
CA ASP A 361 -16.55 -9.99 43.87
C ASP A 361 -17.01 -8.55 44.17
N ALA A 362 -16.90 -7.64 43.21
CA ALA A 362 -17.33 -6.25 43.31
C ALA A 362 -18.86 -6.12 43.25
N ALA A 363 -19.40 -5.14 43.98
CA ALA A 363 -20.81 -4.77 43.90
C ALA A 363 -21.01 -3.70 42.82
N TRP A 364 -21.79 -4.02 41.79
CA TRP A 364 -22.04 -3.15 40.65
C TRP A 364 -23.37 -2.40 40.77
N SER A 365 -23.40 -1.16 40.29
CA SER A 365 -24.61 -0.33 40.19
C SER A 365 -24.53 0.63 39.01
N VAL A 366 -25.68 1.11 38.55
CA VAL A 366 -25.78 2.11 37.47
C VAL A 366 -26.72 3.23 37.93
N ASP A 367 -26.35 4.48 37.65
CA ASP A 367 -27.09 5.67 38.10
C ASP A 367 -28.42 5.87 37.36
N ASP A 368 -28.42 5.65 36.04
CA ASP A 368 -29.60 5.64 35.18
C ASP A 368 -29.75 4.28 34.48
N ASP A 369 -30.67 3.45 35.00
CA ASP A 369 -30.98 2.11 34.50
C ASP A 369 -31.84 2.11 33.22
N THR A 370 -32.18 3.30 32.69
CA THR A 370 -32.82 3.44 31.38
C THR A 370 -31.81 3.62 30.24
N VAL A 371 -30.58 4.07 30.55
CA VAL A 371 -29.49 4.26 29.60
C VAL A 371 -28.65 3.00 29.45
N ALA A 372 -28.28 2.34 30.56
CA ALA A 372 -27.51 1.10 30.53
C ALA A 372 -27.86 0.19 31.74
N ALA A 373 -27.57 -1.11 31.64
CA ALA A 373 -27.67 -2.08 32.73
C ALA A 373 -26.32 -2.76 32.97
N VAL A 374 -26.01 -3.14 34.21
CA VAL A 374 -24.77 -3.85 34.56
C VAL A 374 -25.06 -5.06 35.45
N ASP A 375 -24.51 -6.23 35.09
CA ASP A 375 -24.57 -7.46 35.91
C ASP A 375 -23.22 -8.18 35.91
N GLY A 376 -22.58 -8.32 37.08
CA GLY A 376 -21.26 -8.94 37.20
C GLY A 376 -20.18 -8.28 36.33
N GLY A 377 -20.27 -6.96 36.12
CA GLY A 377 -19.41 -6.19 35.23
C GLY A 377 -19.84 -6.20 33.75
N LEU A 378 -20.75 -7.10 33.33
CA LEU A 378 -21.28 -7.06 31.97
C LEU A 378 -22.25 -5.88 31.84
N LEU A 379 -21.80 -4.84 31.14
CA LEU A 379 -22.57 -3.64 30.82
C LEU A 379 -23.36 -3.89 29.53
N THR A 380 -24.62 -3.48 29.49
CA THR A 380 -25.53 -3.54 28.34
C THR A 380 -26.10 -2.16 28.09
N ALA A 381 -25.92 -1.62 26.88
CA ALA A 381 -26.47 -0.35 26.46
C ALA A 381 -27.96 -0.49 26.10
N LEU A 382 -28.80 0.41 26.62
CA LEU A 382 -30.27 0.32 26.50
C LEU A 382 -30.88 1.48 25.73
N GLN A 383 -30.37 2.69 25.93
CA GLN A 383 -30.91 3.88 25.28
C GLN A 383 -29.85 4.98 25.18
N GLU A 384 -29.86 5.73 24.07
CA GLU A 384 -29.03 6.91 23.88
C GLU A 384 -29.06 7.83 25.10
N GLY A 385 -27.88 8.17 25.62
CA GLY A 385 -27.68 8.97 26.81
C GLY A 385 -26.33 8.68 27.47
N GLN A 386 -26.05 9.38 28.57
CA GLN A 386 -24.86 9.14 29.36
C GLN A 386 -25.26 8.76 30.79
N THR A 387 -24.65 7.73 31.34
CA THR A 387 -24.89 7.24 32.71
C THR A 387 -23.57 6.90 33.38
N THR A 388 -23.58 6.69 34.69
CA THR A 388 -22.39 6.29 35.46
C THR A 388 -22.61 4.90 36.02
N VAL A 389 -21.61 4.03 35.82
CA VAL A 389 -21.56 2.70 36.42
C VAL A 389 -20.55 2.72 37.55
N THR A 390 -20.95 2.25 38.73
CA THR A 390 -20.09 2.22 39.92
C THR A 390 -19.86 0.79 40.39
N ALA A 391 -18.60 0.45 40.64
CA ALA A 391 -18.15 -0.78 41.27
C ALA A 391 -17.67 -0.46 42.69
N ALA A 392 -18.10 -1.24 43.67
CA ALA A 392 -17.69 -1.10 45.07
C ALA A 392 -17.03 -2.39 45.58
N TYR A 393 -15.82 -2.28 46.11
CA TYR A 393 -15.05 -3.40 46.65
C TYR A 393 -14.16 -2.96 47.82
N ASN A 394 -14.12 -3.72 48.91
CA ASN A 394 -13.33 -3.44 50.13
C ASN A 394 -13.46 -2.03 50.74
N GLY A 395 -14.58 -1.33 50.48
CA GLY A 395 -14.82 0.03 51.00
C GLY A 395 -14.34 1.15 50.07
N TYR A 396 -13.81 0.80 48.90
CA TYR A 396 -13.48 1.69 47.79
C TYR A 396 -14.58 1.64 46.73
N GLU A 397 -14.77 2.75 46.04
CA GLU A 397 -15.73 2.90 44.94
C GLU A 397 -14.98 3.44 43.72
N ALA A 398 -15.25 2.83 42.58
CA ALA A 398 -14.75 3.24 41.27
C ALA A 398 -15.94 3.52 40.37
N SER A 399 -15.83 4.50 39.48
CA SER A 399 -16.91 4.84 38.56
C SER A 399 -16.41 4.92 37.14
N ALA A 400 -17.20 4.39 36.21
CA ALA A 400 -17.01 4.52 34.78
C ALA A 400 -18.15 5.37 34.20
N THR A 401 -17.81 6.30 33.30
CA THR A 401 -18.82 7.08 32.57
C THR A 401 -19.18 6.32 31.30
N VAL A 402 -20.42 5.84 31.22
CA VAL A 402 -20.93 5.13 30.05
C VAL A 402 -21.62 6.12 29.14
N THR A 403 -21.14 6.25 27.91
CA THR A 403 -21.83 6.97 26.85
C THR A 403 -22.52 5.94 25.97
N VAL A 404 -23.86 5.94 25.97
CA VAL A 404 -24.63 5.17 25.01
C VAL A 404 -25.01 6.09 23.88
N GLU A 405 -24.48 5.82 22.71
CA GLU A 405 -24.83 6.52 21.50
C GLU A 405 -26.09 5.88 20.89
N ALA A 406 -26.86 6.69 20.16
CA ALA A 406 -27.86 6.10 19.28
C ALA A 406 -27.12 5.14 18.35
N SER A 407 -27.64 3.93 18.14
CA SER A 407 -27.04 3.02 17.16
C SER A 407 -26.81 3.80 15.87
N ALA A 408 -25.58 3.70 15.34
CA ALA A 408 -25.19 4.45 14.16
C ALA A 408 -26.25 4.15 13.11
N ALA A 409 -26.82 5.22 12.53
CA ALA A 409 -27.77 5.03 11.46
C ALA A 409 -27.01 4.32 10.33
N SER A 410 -27.33 3.06 10.08
CA SER A 410 -26.85 2.34 8.91
C SER A 410 -27.96 2.26 7.88
N CYS A 411 -27.57 2.15 6.62
CA CYS A 411 -28.49 1.84 5.53
C CYS A 411 -28.05 0.54 4.88
N THR A 412 -28.96 -0.42 4.75
CA THR A 412 -28.72 -1.58 3.89
C THR A 412 -29.03 -1.16 2.46
N VAL A 413 -28.04 -1.17 1.57
CA VAL A 413 -28.22 -0.78 0.15
C VAL A 413 -27.73 -1.87 -0.79
N SER A 414 -28.08 -1.76 -2.05
CA SER A 414 -27.53 -2.59 -3.12
C SER A 414 -26.78 -1.72 -4.12
N MET A 415 -25.64 -2.17 -4.62
CA MET A 415 -24.82 -1.39 -5.55
C MET A 415 -24.36 -2.21 -6.75
N ALA A 416 -24.30 -1.60 -7.93
CA ALA A 416 -23.70 -2.16 -9.12
C ALA A 416 -22.77 -1.15 -9.81
N VAL A 417 -21.73 -1.65 -10.46
CA VAL A 417 -20.80 -0.86 -11.30
C VAL A 417 -20.84 -1.40 -12.71
N VAL A 418 -21.13 -0.53 -13.69
CA VAL A 418 -21.25 -0.86 -15.10
C VAL A 418 -20.21 -0.10 -15.92
N GLY A 419 -19.34 -0.84 -16.60
CA GLY A 419 -18.19 -0.31 -17.32
C GLY A 419 -18.53 0.36 -18.66
N PRO A 420 -17.51 0.88 -19.38
CA PRO A 420 -17.67 1.62 -20.63
C PRO A 420 -18.30 0.83 -21.78
N ALA A 421 -18.16 -0.50 -21.81
CA ALA A 421 -18.79 -1.36 -22.80
C ALA A 421 -20.20 -1.84 -22.37
N GLY A 422 -20.69 -1.40 -21.21
CA GLY A 422 -21.96 -1.82 -20.63
C GLY A 422 -21.87 -3.15 -19.86
N GLU A 423 -20.66 -3.63 -19.62
CA GLU A 423 -20.34 -4.82 -18.85
C GLU A 423 -20.57 -4.59 -17.35
N LEU A 424 -21.11 -5.61 -16.67
CA LEU A 424 -21.20 -5.60 -15.22
C LEU A 424 -19.80 -5.84 -14.64
N MET A 425 -19.22 -4.83 -14.01
CA MET A 425 -17.91 -4.93 -13.36
C MET A 425 -18.06 -5.44 -11.92
N PHE A 426 -19.13 -5.02 -11.24
CA PHE A 426 -19.34 -5.32 -9.83
C PHE A 426 -20.83 -5.27 -9.48
N LYS A 427 -21.28 -6.12 -8.54
CA LYS A 427 -22.64 -6.06 -7.99
C LYS A 427 -22.72 -6.66 -6.59
N LEU A 428 -23.15 -5.86 -5.62
CA LEU A 428 -23.50 -6.30 -4.27
C LEU A 428 -25.00 -6.12 -4.04
N ASN A 429 -25.60 -7.09 -3.37
CA ASN A 429 -26.97 -6.99 -2.86
C ASN A 429 -26.91 -6.87 -1.33
N ASP A 430 -27.72 -5.96 -0.80
CA ASP A 430 -28.02 -5.83 0.64
C ASP A 430 -26.78 -5.79 1.56
N PHE A 431 -25.88 -4.82 1.35
CA PHE A 431 -24.74 -4.54 2.23
C PHE A 431 -24.96 -3.28 3.08
N SER A 432 -24.34 -3.23 4.27
CA SER A 432 -24.49 -2.11 5.21
C SER A 432 -23.53 -0.97 4.88
N VAL A 433 -24.03 0.25 4.92
CA VAL A 433 -23.24 1.49 4.92
C VAL A 433 -23.45 2.15 6.27
N GLU A 434 -22.38 2.33 7.02
CA GLU A 434 -22.42 2.93 8.34
C GLU A 434 -22.39 4.47 8.26
N ALA A 435 -23.13 5.17 9.13
CA ALA A 435 -23.07 6.63 9.20
C ALA A 435 -21.68 7.16 9.59
N SER A 436 -20.87 6.35 10.25
CA SER A 436 -19.48 6.64 10.61
C SER A 436 -18.52 6.60 9.41
N ASN A 437 -18.97 6.12 8.23
CA ASN A 437 -18.17 6.17 7.01
C ASN A 437 -17.68 7.62 6.76
N PRO A 438 -16.41 7.86 6.39
CA PRO A 438 -15.88 9.23 6.16
C PRO A 438 -16.65 10.05 5.13
N ARG A 439 -17.36 9.38 4.20
CA ARG A 439 -18.24 9.99 3.20
C ARG A 439 -19.72 9.94 3.59
N GLY A 440 -20.03 9.46 4.80
CA GLY A 440 -21.36 9.37 5.41
C GLY A 440 -22.31 8.40 4.69
N LEU A 441 -23.59 8.46 5.05
CA LEU A 441 -24.68 7.75 4.35
C LEU A 441 -24.98 8.41 2.99
N THR A 442 -24.04 8.31 2.06
CA THR A 442 -24.15 8.90 0.72
C THR A 442 -23.86 7.88 -0.36
N ALA A 443 -24.17 8.20 -1.62
CA ALA A 443 -23.81 7.35 -2.74
C ALA A 443 -22.28 7.13 -2.84
N TRP A 444 -21.49 8.08 -2.33
CA TRP A 444 -20.04 7.92 -2.19
C TRP A 444 -19.69 6.98 -1.02
N GLY A 445 -20.30 7.16 0.16
CA GLY A 445 -20.08 6.26 1.29
C GLY A 445 -20.45 4.81 0.98
N ALA A 446 -21.46 4.59 0.14
CA ALA A 446 -21.78 3.26 -0.38
C ALA A 446 -20.70 2.68 -1.31
N LEU A 447 -20.03 3.52 -2.11
CA LEU A 447 -18.88 3.10 -2.92
C LEU A 447 -17.67 2.78 -2.04
N ASP A 448 -17.43 3.55 -0.98
CA ASP A 448 -16.37 3.27 0.00
C ASP A 448 -16.62 1.94 0.73
N ALA A 449 -17.83 1.76 1.25
CA ALA A 449 -18.21 0.57 2.02
C ALA A 449 -18.28 -0.71 1.16
N SER A 450 -18.36 -0.59 -0.17
CA SER A 450 -18.41 -1.77 -1.04
C SER A 450 -17.06 -2.44 -1.24
N GLY A 451 -15.95 -1.81 -0.82
CA GLY A 451 -14.59 -2.30 -1.06
C GLY A 451 -14.15 -2.26 -2.53
N VAL A 452 -14.88 -1.55 -3.40
CA VAL A 452 -14.49 -1.42 -4.82
C VAL A 452 -13.45 -0.33 -4.92
N GLU A 453 -12.29 -0.65 -5.49
CA GLU A 453 -11.25 0.35 -5.71
C GLU A 453 -11.73 1.47 -6.64
N TYR A 454 -11.46 2.71 -6.23
CA TYR A 454 -11.75 3.88 -7.01
C TYR A 454 -10.71 4.97 -6.74
N THR A 455 -10.54 5.89 -7.68
CA THR A 455 -9.78 7.13 -7.45
C THR A 455 -10.70 8.33 -7.65
N TYR A 456 -10.32 9.47 -7.08
CA TYR A 456 -11.06 10.71 -7.22
C TYR A 456 -10.15 11.87 -7.59
N ALA A 457 -10.73 12.89 -8.19
CA ALA A 457 -10.03 14.11 -8.56
C ALA A 457 -10.87 15.32 -8.18
N ASN A 458 -10.20 16.45 -7.97
CA ASN A 458 -10.86 17.69 -7.60
C ASN A 458 -11.24 18.49 -8.85
N TRP A 459 -12.52 18.82 -8.99
CA TRP A 459 -13.00 19.79 -9.97
C TRP A 459 -13.08 21.19 -9.31
N PRO A 460 -12.28 22.18 -9.73
CA PRO A 460 -12.14 23.48 -9.04
C PRO A 460 -13.42 24.30 -8.81
N SER A 461 -14.54 23.95 -9.44
CA SER A 461 -15.82 24.67 -9.34
C SER A 461 -16.96 23.85 -8.71
N TYR A 462 -16.76 22.54 -8.54
CA TYR A 462 -17.83 21.65 -8.10
C TYR A 462 -17.44 20.82 -6.87
N GLY A 463 -16.15 20.49 -6.68
CA GLY A 463 -15.68 19.63 -5.59
C GLY A 463 -15.06 18.35 -6.14
N ASP A 464 -14.87 17.37 -5.27
CA ASP A 464 -14.31 16.07 -5.66
C ASP A 464 -15.31 15.27 -6.49
N TYR A 465 -14.82 14.54 -7.48
CA TYR A 465 -15.61 13.61 -8.27
C TYR A 465 -14.83 12.31 -8.44
N VAL A 466 -15.55 11.21 -8.66
CA VAL A 466 -14.95 9.89 -8.90
C VAL A 466 -14.27 9.89 -10.29
N ASP A 467 -12.94 9.81 -10.30
CA ASP A 467 -12.11 9.83 -11.52
C ASP A 467 -12.02 8.44 -12.12
N SER A 468 -11.81 7.39 -11.32
CA SER A 468 -11.83 5.99 -11.78
C SER A 468 -12.59 5.07 -10.83
N ILE A 469 -13.14 3.97 -11.35
CA ILE A 469 -13.65 2.83 -10.58
C ILE A 469 -13.12 1.56 -11.23
N GLY A 470 -12.57 0.62 -10.45
CA GLY A 470 -11.99 -0.63 -10.95
C GLY A 470 -10.92 -0.39 -12.03
N GLY A 471 -10.04 0.59 -11.83
CA GLY A 471 -8.96 0.96 -12.76
C GLY A 471 -9.37 1.75 -14.02
N VAL A 472 -10.67 1.92 -14.31
CA VAL A 472 -11.13 2.61 -15.52
C VAL A 472 -11.33 4.10 -15.24
N ALA A 473 -10.47 4.95 -15.83
CA ALA A 473 -10.49 6.39 -15.59
C ALA A 473 -11.45 7.19 -16.51
N SER A 474 -11.92 8.31 -15.99
CA SER A 474 -12.68 9.33 -16.72
C SER A 474 -11.78 10.02 -17.75
N SER A 475 -12.36 10.42 -18.88
CA SER A 475 -11.61 11.02 -19.99
C SER A 475 -12.44 12.00 -20.82
N GLY A 476 -11.94 13.23 -20.93
CA GLY A 476 -12.56 14.28 -21.73
C GLY A 476 -13.97 14.62 -21.25
N SER A 477 -14.97 14.36 -22.09
CA SER A 477 -16.39 14.49 -21.71
C SER A 477 -16.99 13.18 -21.20
N SER A 478 -16.23 12.09 -21.18
CA SER A 478 -16.66 10.79 -20.66
C SER A 478 -16.22 10.61 -19.20
N GLY A 479 -17.02 9.94 -18.39
CA GLY A 479 -16.65 9.67 -17.00
C GLY A 479 -17.74 8.96 -16.22
N TRP A 480 -17.46 8.75 -14.94
CA TRP A 480 -18.36 8.05 -14.03
C TRP A 480 -19.56 8.89 -13.64
N MET A 481 -20.73 8.29 -13.80
CA MET A 481 -22.00 8.80 -13.31
C MET A 481 -22.62 7.78 -12.37
N TYR A 482 -23.61 8.21 -11.59
CA TYR A 482 -24.39 7.30 -10.78
C TYR A 482 -25.89 7.58 -10.88
N ALA A 483 -26.67 6.54 -10.64
CA ALA A 483 -28.10 6.59 -10.49
C ALA A 483 -28.49 5.97 -9.15
N THR A 484 -29.51 6.53 -8.52
CA THR A 484 -30.15 5.93 -7.33
C THR A 484 -31.59 5.60 -7.68
N ASN A 485 -32.03 4.37 -7.42
CA ASN A 485 -33.38 3.87 -7.72
C ASN A 485 -33.83 4.16 -9.16
N ASP A 486 -32.96 3.82 -10.13
CA ASP A 486 -33.13 4.02 -11.57
C ASP A 486 -33.26 5.50 -12.01
N GLN A 487 -32.90 6.46 -11.14
CA GLN A 487 -32.85 7.88 -11.46
C GLN A 487 -31.40 8.37 -11.51
N THR A 488 -30.94 8.81 -12.68
CA THR A 488 -29.63 9.47 -12.82
C THR A 488 -29.57 10.72 -11.95
N ILE A 489 -28.51 10.83 -11.16
CA ILE A 489 -28.27 11.96 -10.27
C ILE A 489 -27.25 12.92 -10.90
N TYR A 490 -27.57 14.21 -10.89
CA TYR A 490 -26.73 15.29 -11.44
C TYR A 490 -26.16 16.16 -10.32
N ALA A 491 -25.69 15.51 -9.26
CA ALA A 491 -25.07 16.11 -8.10
C ALA A 491 -23.83 15.29 -7.71
N LEU A 492 -22.92 15.88 -6.94
CA LEU A 492 -21.78 15.13 -6.45
C LEU A 492 -22.23 13.97 -5.54
N PRO A 493 -21.53 12.83 -5.55
CA PRO A 493 -21.98 11.63 -4.84
C PRO A 493 -21.94 11.80 -3.32
N ASP A 494 -21.12 12.71 -2.81
CA ASP A 494 -21.06 13.13 -1.39
C ASP A 494 -22.29 13.94 -0.94
N SER A 495 -23.10 14.41 -1.89
CA SER A 495 -24.30 15.22 -1.65
C SER A 495 -25.60 14.46 -1.89
N CYS A 496 -25.51 13.17 -2.23
CA CYS A 496 -26.66 12.30 -2.45
C CYS A 496 -26.82 11.34 -1.27
N ASP A 497 -27.67 11.71 -0.32
CA ASP A 497 -28.06 10.85 0.79
C ASP A 497 -28.66 9.53 0.27
N ILE A 498 -28.34 8.43 0.94
CA ILE A 498 -28.92 7.10 0.68
C ILE A 498 -29.84 6.69 1.82
N TYR A 499 -30.75 5.77 1.52
CA TYR A 499 -31.71 5.21 2.48
C TYR A 499 -31.74 3.68 2.39
N ASP A 500 -32.23 3.06 3.46
CA ASP A 500 -32.42 1.62 3.53
C ASP A 500 -33.25 1.09 2.33
N GLY A 501 -32.68 0.10 1.63
CA GLY A 501 -33.21 -0.52 0.42
C GLY A 501 -32.86 0.19 -0.89
N ASP A 502 -32.08 1.28 -0.88
CA ASP A 502 -31.70 1.99 -2.10
C ASP A 502 -30.84 1.13 -3.03
N LYS A 503 -31.07 1.28 -4.34
CA LYS A 503 -30.28 0.65 -5.41
C LYS A 503 -29.42 1.69 -6.10
N ILE A 504 -28.11 1.55 -6.00
CA ILE A 504 -27.13 2.49 -6.53
C ILE A 504 -26.45 1.85 -7.74
N VAL A 505 -26.43 2.56 -8.87
CA VAL A 505 -25.76 2.09 -10.09
C VAL A 505 -24.74 3.12 -10.52
N TRP A 506 -23.46 2.79 -10.38
CA TRP A 506 -22.37 3.51 -11.03
C TRP A 506 -22.26 3.03 -12.48
N TYR A 507 -22.17 3.97 -13.42
CA TYR A 507 -22.06 3.65 -14.83
C TYR A 507 -21.16 4.63 -15.55
N TYR A 508 -20.39 4.11 -16.50
CA TYR A 508 -19.52 4.94 -17.32
C TYR A 508 -20.30 5.61 -18.44
N SER A 509 -20.34 6.94 -18.46
CA SER A 509 -21.00 7.71 -19.52
C SER A 509 -19.99 8.13 -20.59
N ALA A 510 -20.12 7.59 -21.80
CA ALA A 510 -19.21 7.87 -22.93
C ALA A 510 -19.52 9.18 -23.70
N GLY A 511 -20.51 9.96 -23.26
CA GLY A 511 -21.04 11.12 -24.01
C GLY A 511 -21.38 12.35 -23.17
N GLY A 512 -20.87 12.43 -21.94
CA GLY A 512 -21.14 13.52 -21.00
C GLY A 512 -22.43 13.36 -20.19
N MET A 513 -22.72 14.38 -19.37
CA MET A 513 -23.75 14.43 -18.31
C MET A 513 -25.22 14.33 -18.82
N GLY A 514 -25.54 13.51 -19.82
CA GLY A 514 -26.87 13.38 -20.39
C GLY A 514 -27.32 11.95 -20.70
N GLN A 515 -26.45 10.95 -20.52
CA GLN A 515 -26.85 9.55 -20.66
C GLN A 515 -27.44 9.02 -19.36
N SER A 516 -28.59 8.36 -19.45
CA SER A 516 -29.16 7.60 -18.34
C SER A 516 -28.42 6.28 -18.17
N GLY A 517 -28.14 5.90 -16.93
CA GLY A 517 -27.59 4.59 -16.60
C GLY A 517 -28.59 3.47 -16.87
N PRO A 518 -28.13 2.21 -16.89
CA PRO A 518 -29.04 1.06 -16.96
C PRO A 518 -29.92 0.99 -15.71
N ALA A 519 -31.17 0.57 -15.88
CA ALA A 519 -32.02 0.27 -14.74
C ALA A 519 -31.49 -0.98 -14.01
N TRP A 520 -31.62 -1.04 -12.69
CA TRP A 520 -31.11 -2.15 -11.86
C TRP A 520 -31.52 -3.54 -12.37
N GLU A 521 -32.77 -3.64 -12.83
CA GLU A 521 -33.39 -4.88 -13.33
C GLU A 521 -32.91 -5.27 -14.75
N GLU A 522 -32.36 -4.31 -15.50
CA GLU A 522 -31.81 -4.52 -16.85
C GLU A 522 -30.33 -4.96 -16.83
N ILE A 523 -29.65 -4.78 -15.69
CA ILE A 523 -28.26 -5.19 -15.50
C ILE A 523 -28.17 -6.72 -15.61
N THR A 524 -27.46 -7.18 -16.64
CA THR A 524 -27.19 -8.60 -16.89
C THR A 524 -25.68 -8.81 -16.92
N GLY A 525 -25.19 -9.82 -16.21
CA GLY A 525 -23.76 -10.11 -16.14
C GLY A 525 -23.45 -11.22 -15.15
N LEU A 526 -22.16 -11.48 -14.97
CA LEU A 526 -21.64 -12.46 -14.01
C LEU A 526 -20.77 -11.72 -12.99
N THR A 527 -20.80 -12.14 -11.72
CA THR A 527 -19.85 -11.72 -10.68
C THR A 527 -19.30 -12.95 -9.96
N VAL A 528 -18.17 -12.79 -9.27
CA VAL A 528 -17.64 -13.79 -8.34
C VAL A 528 -17.71 -13.25 -6.91
N ASP A 529 -18.13 -14.09 -5.96
CA ASP A 529 -18.23 -13.77 -4.54
C ASP A 529 -17.38 -14.76 -3.70
N PRO A 530 -16.44 -14.27 -2.87
CA PRO A 530 -16.02 -12.88 -2.80
C PRO A 530 -15.25 -12.46 -4.06
N PHE A 531 -15.22 -11.15 -4.33
CA PHE A 531 -14.50 -10.57 -5.47
C PHE A 531 -12.98 -10.52 -5.27
N SER A 532 -12.51 -10.69 -4.02
CA SER A 532 -11.11 -10.88 -3.67
C SER A 532 -11.01 -11.76 -2.43
N THR A 533 -9.89 -12.46 -2.27
CA THR A 533 -9.63 -13.25 -1.06
C THR A 533 -8.15 -13.50 -0.81
N SER A 534 -7.83 -13.87 0.44
CA SER A 534 -6.53 -14.35 0.87
C SER A 534 -6.65 -15.73 1.55
N ILE A 535 -5.88 -16.70 1.08
CA ILE A 535 -5.78 -18.07 1.64
C ILE A 535 -4.32 -18.40 1.92
N SER A 536 -4.02 -19.34 2.81
CA SER A 536 -2.65 -19.82 3.00
C SER A 536 -2.28 -20.90 1.96
N VAL A 537 -0.99 -21.18 1.79
CA VAL A 537 -0.53 -22.41 1.10
C VAL A 537 -1.15 -23.63 1.79
N GLY A 538 -1.82 -24.48 1.02
CA GLY A 538 -2.62 -25.62 1.51
C GLY A 538 -4.00 -25.26 2.06
N GLY A 539 -4.33 -23.97 2.19
CA GLY A 539 -5.66 -23.47 2.50
C GLY A 539 -6.58 -23.49 1.28
N SER A 540 -7.88 -23.37 1.50
CA SER A 540 -8.88 -23.35 0.43
C SER A 540 -10.08 -22.50 0.79
N GLN A 541 -10.79 -22.01 -0.22
CA GLN A 541 -12.02 -21.24 -0.05
C GLN A 541 -12.99 -21.47 -1.20
N GLN A 542 -14.28 -21.54 -0.90
CA GLN A 542 -15.31 -21.62 -1.92
C GLN A 542 -15.65 -20.23 -2.46
N LEU A 543 -15.52 -20.07 -3.77
CA LEU A 543 -16.01 -18.94 -4.55
C LEU A 543 -17.39 -19.28 -5.13
N LYS A 544 -18.22 -18.26 -5.31
CA LYS A 544 -19.52 -18.38 -5.98
C LYS A 544 -19.56 -17.57 -7.26
N ALA A 545 -19.95 -18.20 -8.38
CA ALA A 545 -20.27 -17.47 -9.61
C ALA A 545 -21.75 -17.09 -9.57
N LEU A 546 -22.05 -15.79 -9.53
CA LEU A 546 -23.41 -15.27 -9.44
C LEU A 546 -23.83 -14.67 -10.78
N TYR A 547 -24.79 -15.31 -11.45
CA TYR A 547 -25.35 -14.80 -12.70
C TYR A 547 -26.55 -13.90 -12.42
N HIS A 548 -26.47 -12.67 -12.91
CA HIS A 548 -27.52 -11.67 -12.80
C HIS A 548 -28.26 -11.53 -14.12
N SER A 549 -29.58 -11.71 -14.11
CA SER A 549 -30.43 -11.49 -15.28
C SER A 549 -31.86 -11.16 -14.88
N GLY A 550 -32.43 -10.12 -15.50
CA GLY A 550 -33.84 -9.73 -15.28
C GLY A 550 -34.17 -9.47 -13.80
N GLY A 551 -33.22 -8.87 -13.06
CA GLY A 551 -33.38 -8.57 -11.64
C GLY A 551 -33.21 -9.73 -10.67
N GLN A 552 -32.93 -10.93 -11.17
CA GLN A 552 -32.65 -12.11 -10.35
C GLN A 552 -31.16 -12.39 -10.31
N THR A 553 -30.68 -12.83 -9.15
CA THR A 553 -29.34 -13.40 -8.96
C THR A 553 -29.49 -14.90 -8.80
N THR A 554 -28.78 -15.66 -9.62
CA THR A 554 -28.76 -17.13 -9.58
C THR A 554 -27.32 -17.58 -9.34
N ASP A 555 -27.11 -18.42 -8.33
CA ASP A 555 -25.83 -19.11 -8.15
C ASP A 555 -25.64 -20.12 -9.28
N VAL A 556 -24.62 -19.90 -10.10
CA VAL A 556 -24.25 -20.74 -11.25
C VAL A 556 -22.86 -21.34 -11.07
N THR A 557 -22.35 -21.41 -9.83
CA THR A 557 -20.99 -21.87 -9.51
C THR A 557 -20.64 -23.21 -10.14
N ALA A 558 -21.57 -24.16 -10.11
CA ALA A 558 -21.40 -25.49 -10.69
C ALA A 558 -21.54 -25.53 -12.23
N ASP A 559 -22.21 -24.55 -12.82
CA ASP A 559 -22.40 -24.45 -14.27
C ASP A 559 -21.37 -23.54 -14.95
N ALA A 560 -20.63 -22.74 -14.17
CA ALA A 560 -19.60 -21.84 -14.65
C ALA A 560 -18.30 -22.60 -14.99
N VAL A 561 -17.59 -22.12 -16.01
CA VAL A 561 -16.25 -22.60 -16.35
C VAL A 561 -15.24 -21.81 -15.54
N TRP A 562 -14.44 -22.50 -14.72
CA TRP A 562 -13.44 -21.89 -13.85
C TRP A 562 -12.02 -22.06 -14.39
N SER A 563 -11.18 -21.04 -14.24
CA SER A 563 -9.76 -21.07 -14.59
C SER A 563 -8.95 -20.14 -13.68
N MET A 564 -7.63 -20.30 -13.64
CA MET A 564 -6.70 -19.37 -12.98
C MET A 564 -5.95 -18.54 -14.02
N GLU A 565 -5.65 -17.27 -13.71
CA GLU A 565 -4.75 -16.43 -14.50
C GLU A 565 -3.29 -16.95 -14.40
N ASP A 566 -2.86 -17.35 -13.20
CA ASP A 566 -1.62 -18.11 -12.96
C ASP A 566 -1.93 -19.32 -12.05
N ASP A 567 -1.72 -20.53 -12.58
CA ASP A 567 -2.01 -21.80 -11.89
C ASP A 567 -0.84 -22.30 -11.02
N GLY A 568 0.25 -21.55 -10.92
CA GLY A 568 1.38 -21.85 -10.04
C GLY A 568 1.08 -21.58 -8.56
N PHE A 569 0.31 -20.52 -8.28
CA PHE A 569 0.04 -20.07 -6.91
C PHE A 569 -1.24 -20.67 -6.31
N ALA A 570 -2.29 -20.86 -7.12
CA ALA A 570 -3.54 -21.45 -6.68
C ALA A 570 -4.21 -22.27 -7.79
N SER A 571 -5.19 -23.09 -7.45
CA SER A 571 -6.09 -23.77 -8.39
C SER A 571 -7.55 -23.49 -8.05
N VAL A 572 -8.43 -23.58 -9.05
CA VAL A 572 -9.89 -23.45 -8.84
C VAL A 572 -10.64 -24.55 -9.58
N VAL A 573 -11.55 -25.25 -8.88
CA VAL A 573 -12.40 -26.31 -9.46
C VAL A 573 -13.82 -26.15 -8.93
N ASN A 574 -14.81 -25.95 -9.79
CA ASN A 574 -16.21 -25.72 -9.40
C ASN A 574 -16.34 -24.61 -8.31
N GLY A 575 -15.56 -23.54 -8.46
CA GLY A 575 -15.48 -22.45 -7.48
C GLY A 575 -14.62 -22.73 -6.25
N LEU A 576 -14.17 -23.96 -6.00
CA LEU A 576 -13.27 -24.25 -4.89
C LEU A 576 -11.84 -23.80 -5.22
N LEU A 577 -11.44 -22.68 -4.64
CA LEU A 577 -10.09 -22.12 -4.72
C LEU A 577 -9.17 -22.83 -3.71
N SER A 578 -7.96 -23.21 -4.11
CA SER A 578 -6.96 -23.88 -3.26
C SER A 578 -5.58 -23.26 -3.42
N GLY A 579 -4.89 -22.94 -2.33
CA GLY A 579 -3.56 -22.33 -2.32
C GLY A 579 -2.48 -23.38 -2.52
N LEU A 580 -1.60 -23.17 -3.50
CA LEU A 580 -0.53 -24.09 -3.90
C LEU A 580 0.85 -23.58 -3.49
N GLU A 581 1.14 -22.32 -3.79
CA GLU A 581 2.41 -21.65 -3.49
C GLU A 581 2.15 -20.21 -3.11
N ALA A 582 2.99 -19.65 -2.24
CA ALA A 582 2.83 -18.27 -1.80
C ALA A 582 3.04 -17.32 -3.00
N GLY A 583 2.11 -16.39 -3.18
CA GLY A 583 2.08 -15.47 -4.30
C GLY A 583 0.66 -14.94 -4.51
N GLN A 584 0.44 -14.26 -5.63
CA GLN A 584 -0.88 -13.71 -5.96
C GLN A 584 -1.26 -14.14 -7.37
N THR A 585 -2.56 -14.29 -7.62
CA THR A 585 -3.15 -14.70 -8.90
C THR A 585 -4.62 -14.26 -8.91
N ALA A 586 -5.40 -14.63 -9.93
CA ALA A 586 -6.83 -14.41 -9.95
C ALA A 586 -7.58 -15.65 -10.46
N ALA A 587 -8.71 -15.96 -9.84
CA ALA A 587 -9.64 -16.98 -10.32
C ALA A 587 -10.67 -16.32 -11.27
N LYS A 588 -10.91 -16.94 -12.42
CA LYS A 588 -11.85 -16.50 -13.44
C LYS A 588 -13.01 -17.47 -13.54
N ALA A 589 -14.24 -16.94 -13.57
CA ALA A 589 -15.46 -17.68 -13.89
C ALA A 589 -16.05 -17.21 -15.22
N GLU A 590 -16.48 -18.13 -16.07
CA GLU A 590 -17.20 -17.83 -17.32
C GLU A 590 -18.58 -18.51 -17.35
N TYR A 591 -19.62 -17.77 -17.72
CA TYR A 591 -20.96 -18.31 -17.87
C TYR A 591 -21.79 -17.48 -18.86
N ASN A 592 -22.44 -18.14 -19.82
CA ASN A 592 -23.25 -17.50 -20.88
C ASN A 592 -22.54 -16.36 -21.65
N GLY A 593 -21.21 -16.47 -21.83
CA GLY A 593 -20.39 -15.47 -22.53
C GLY A 593 -20.01 -14.26 -21.67
N TYR A 594 -20.36 -14.24 -20.39
CA TYR A 594 -19.87 -13.27 -19.40
C TYR A 594 -18.71 -13.86 -18.61
N GLN A 595 -17.77 -13.00 -18.24
CA GLN A 595 -16.59 -13.36 -17.44
C GLN A 595 -16.60 -12.53 -16.15
N ALA A 596 -16.14 -13.13 -15.05
CA ALA A 596 -15.98 -12.47 -13.76
C ALA A 596 -14.73 -13.02 -13.05
N TYR A 597 -14.18 -12.23 -12.14
CA TYR A 597 -12.88 -12.51 -11.52
C TYR A 597 -12.94 -12.39 -9.99
N CYS A 598 -12.12 -13.18 -9.31
CA CYS A 598 -11.78 -13.06 -7.91
C CYS A 598 -10.27 -12.91 -7.77
N ASP A 599 -9.79 -11.83 -7.17
CA ASP A 599 -8.37 -11.65 -6.88
C ASP A 599 -7.95 -12.56 -5.72
N VAL A 600 -6.80 -13.24 -5.84
CA VAL A 600 -6.38 -14.28 -4.90
C VAL A 600 -4.98 -13.98 -4.39
N THR A 601 -4.85 -13.83 -3.08
CA THR A 601 -3.57 -13.86 -2.38
C THR A 601 -3.37 -15.21 -1.71
N VAL A 602 -2.22 -15.84 -1.96
CA VAL A 602 -1.79 -17.06 -1.28
C VAL A 602 -0.62 -16.72 -0.35
N THR A 603 -0.82 -16.82 0.96
CA THR A 603 0.21 -16.52 1.96
C THR A 603 1.02 -17.76 2.32
N ALA A 604 2.31 -17.60 2.60
CA ALA A 604 3.15 -18.71 3.05
C ALA A 604 2.60 -19.30 4.35
N SER A 605 2.54 -20.64 4.46
CA SER A 605 2.16 -21.27 5.73
C SER A 605 3.15 -20.85 6.82
N PRO A 606 2.70 -20.56 8.05
CA PRO A 606 3.59 -20.27 9.15
C PRO A 606 4.59 -21.43 9.36
N PRO A 607 5.87 -21.17 9.64
CA PRO A 607 6.82 -22.23 9.95
C PRO A 607 6.36 -22.94 11.24
N GLY A 608 6.12 -24.25 11.13
CA GLY A 608 5.69 -25.10 12.24
C GLY A 608 6.67 -25.08 13.41
N GLY A 609 6.38 -24.23 14.39
CA GLY A 609 6.96 -24.23 15.73
C GLY A 609 6.04 -24.95 16.69
N GLY A 610 6.42 -26.16 17.10
CA GLY A 610 5.78 -26.83 18.23
C GLY A 610 6.12 -26.11 19.54
N GLY A 611 5.13 -25.43 20.15
CA GLY A 611 5.23 -24.83 21.47
C GLY A 611 3.88 -24.28 21.89
N GLY A 612 3.22 -24.92 22.88
CA GLY A 612 1.80 -24.72 23.14
C GLY A 612 1.42 -23.58 24.08
N GLY A 613 0.13 -23.22 23.99
CA GLY A 613 -0.66 -22.59 25.04
C GLY A 613 -1.64 -21.55 24.50
N GLY A 614 -2.86 -21.94 24.15
CA GLY A 614 -3.87 -20.95 23.73
C GLY A 614 -5.29 -21.46 23.55
N GLU A 615 -5.56 -22.47 22.73
CA GLU A 615 -6.93 -22.98 22.52
C GLU A 615 -6.97 -24.50 22.45
N THR A 616 -7.84 -25.12 23.24
CA THR A 616 -7.86 -26.59 23.40
C THR A 616 -8.68 -27.31 22.31
N GLY A 617 -8.46 -27.01 21.03
CA GLY A 617 -9.05 -27.73 19.89
C GLY A 617 -8.24 -28.97 19.46
N VAL A 618 -8.68 -29.66 18.39
CA VAL A 618 -7.88 -30.67 17.67
C VAL A 618 -7.83 -30.34 16.16
N SER A 619 -6.66 -30.45 15.54
CA SER A 619 -6.52 -30.35 14.08
C SER A 619 -6.94 -31.67 13.43
N VAL A 620 -7.78 -31.62 12.40
CA VAL A 620 -8.23 -32.81 11.65
C VAL A 620 -8.21 -32.51 10.17
N HIS A 621 -8.22 -33.57 9.36
CA HIS A 621 -8.45 -33.46 7.94
C HIS A 621 -9.84 -33.97 7.54
N MET A 622 -10.53 -33.29 6.62
CA MET A 622 -11.82 -33.77 6.08
C MET A 622 -11.92 -33.70 4.56
N ALA A 623 -12.62 -34.66 3.95
CA ALA A 623 -13.06 -34.64 2.56
C ALA A 623 -14.52 -35.11 2.44
N VAL A 624 -15.26 -34.61 1.45
CA VAL A 624 -16.64 -35.00 1.10
C VAL A 624 -16.66 -35.45 -0.35
N VAL A 625 -17.24 -36.62 -0.63
CA VAL A 625 -17.41 -37.13 -1.99
C VAL A 625 -18.85 -37.53 -2.29
N ASP A 626 -19.29 -37.24 -3.51
CA ASP A 626 -20.63 -37.55 -3.99
C ASP A 626 -20.78 -39.02 -4.45
N GLN A 627 -21.97 -39.38 -4.96
CA GLN A 627 -22.27 -40.74 -5.44
C GLN A 627 -21.49 -41.15 -6.70
N SER A 628 -20.96 -40.20 -7.46
CA SER A 628 -20.12 -40.43 -8.64
C SER A 628 -18.63 -40.58 -8.29
N GLY A 629 -18.27 -40.30 -7.02
CA GLY A 629 -16.89 -40.24 -6.55
C GLY A 629 -16.24 -38.89 -6.81
N GLU A 630 -17.02 -37.86 -7.16
CA GLU A 630 -16.58 -36.48 -7.30
C GLU A 630 -16.31 -35.89 -5.92
N LEU A 631 -15.25 -35.10 -5.82
CA LEU A 631 -14.83 -34.44 -4.59
C LEU A 631 -15.62 -33.15 -4.43
N LEU A 632 -16.52 -33.11 -3.45
CA LEU A 632 -17.36 -31.95 -3.14
C LEU A 632 -16.70 -30.98 -2.15
N TYR A 633 -15.83 -31.49 -1.29
CA TYR A 633 -15.09 -30.71 -0.29
C TYR A 633 -13.80 -31.43 0.12
N GLY A 634 -12.75 -30.71 0.48
CA GLY A 634 -11.48 -31.27 0.94
C GLY A 634 -10.75 -32.11 -0.12
N PRO A 635 -9.71 -32.90 0.21
CA PRO A 635 -9.11 -33.07 1.54
C PRO A 635 -8.44 -31.80 2.07
N ASN A 636 -8.94 -31.26 3.19
CA ASN A 636 -8.43 -30.05 3.84
C ASN A 636 -8.08 -30.32 5.30
N GLU A 637 -7.13 -29.58 5.87
CA GLU A 637 -6.83 -29.56 7.32
C GLU A 637 -7.46 -28.33 7.99
N PHE A 638 -8.07 -28.50 9.16
CA PHE A 638 -8.61 -27.40 9.96
C PHE A 638 -8.73 -27.80 11.43
N THR A 639 -8.84 -26.80 12.32
CA THR A 639 -8.96 -27.02 13.77
C THR A 639 -10.42 -27.03 14.21
N VAL A 640 -10.82 -28.06 14.95
CA VAL A 640 -12.13 -28.13 15.62
C VAL A 640 -11.98 -27.68 17.06
N SER A 641 -12.62 -26.58 17.42
CA SER A 641 -12.61 -26.08 18.80
C SER A 641 -13.43 -26.97 19.74
N LYS A 642 -12.98 -27.12 21.00
CA LYS A 642 -13.77 -27.77 22.06
C LYS A 642 -15.09 -27.05 22.36
N SER A 643 -15.19 -25.76 22.05
CA SER A 643 -16.43 -24.98 22.21
C SER A 643 -17.42 -25.16 21.06
N ASN A 644 -17.07 -25.91 20.00
CA ASN A 644 -17.99 -26.20 18.90
C ASN A 644 -19.31 -26.81 19.45
N PRO A 645 -20.50 -26.42 18.94
CA PRO A 645 -21.79 -26.92 19.43
C PRO A 645 -21.94 -28.44 19.43
N TRP A 646 -21.22 -29.12 18.53
CA TRP A 646 -21.18 -30.58 18.39
C TRP A 646 -20.00 -31.23 19.11
N GLY A 647 -19.18 -30.43 19.81
CA GLY A 647 -17.95 -30.85 20.48
C GLY A 647 -16.87 -31.37 19.52
N LEU A 648 -15.86 -32.05 20.09
CA LEU A 648 -14.82 -32.72 19.30
C LEU A 648 -15.36 -34.04 18.70
N THR A 649 -16.24 -33.92 17.72
CA THR A 649 -16.87 -35.05 17.04
C THR A 649 -16.77 -34.92 15.53
N VAL A 650 -17.09 -35.98 14.78
CA VAL A 650 -17.17 -35.92 13.30
C VAL A 650 -18.22 -34.91 12.85
N MET A 651 -19.29 -34.72 13.62
CA MET A 651 -20.26 -33.66 13.35
C MET A 651 -19.67 -32.27 13.62
N GLY A 652 -18.90 -32.12 14.69
CA GLY A 652 -18.16 -30.87 14.96
C GLY A 652 -17.09 -30.56 13.91
N ALA A 653 -16.48 -31.60 13.32
CA ALA A 653 -15.59 -31.43 12.18
C ALA A 653 -16.33 -30.96 10.93
N LEU A 654 -17.49 -31.55 10.60
CA LEU A 654 -18.30 -31.11 9.46
C LEU A 654 -18.78 -29.66 9.63
N ASP A 655 -19.16 -29.29 10.85
CA ASP A 655 -19.59 -27.94 11.20
C ASP A 655 -18.43 -26.92 11.13
N ALA A 656 -17.27 -27.25 11.72
CA ALA A 656 -16.08 -26.40 11.70
C ALA A 656 -15.44 -26.29 10.31
N SER A 657 -15.74 -27.22 9.39
CA SER A 657 -15.17 -27.20 8.04
C SER A 657 -15.77 -26.12 7.13
N GLY A 658 -16.93 -25.56 7.51
CA GLY A 658 -17.70 -24.63 6.69
C GLY A 658 -18.41 -25.26 5.49
N ALA A 659 -18.46 -26.60 5.40
CA ALA A 659 -19.20 -27.28 4.33
C ALA A 659 -20.71 -27.08 4.52
N ASP A 660 -21.48 -26.83 3.46
CA ASP A 660 -22.93 -26.66 3.58
C ASP A 660 -23.57 -28.00 3.94
N TYR A 661 -24.35 -28.05 5.02
CA TYR A 661 -25.04 -29.27 5.43
C TYR A 661 -26.42 -29.00 6.04
N THR A 662 -27.31 -29.98 5.94
CA THR A 662 -28.59 -29.97 6.67
C THR A 662 -28.73 -31.22 7.51
N THR A 663 -29.39 -31.13 8.67
CA THR A 663 -29.69 -32.30 9.51
C THR A 663 -31.17 -32.67 9.48
N GLY A 664 -31.46 -33.92 9.83
CA GLY A 664 -32.80 -34.44 10.07
C GLY A 664 -32.85 -35.27 11.35
N THR A 665 -34.05 -35.46 11.90
CA THR A 665 -34.24 -36.21 13.15
C THR A 665 -34.69 -37.65 12.89
N TRP A 666 -33.99 -38.64 13.45
CA TRP A 666 -34.38 -40.05 13.43
C TRP A 666 -34.61 -40.56 14.86
N ALA A 667 -35.35 -41.66 15.01
CA ALA A 667 -35.55 -42.40 16.26
C ALA A 667 -34.28 -42.84 17.04
N TRP A 668 -33.07 -42.61 16.53
CA TRP A 668 -31.79 -43.01 17.14
C TRP A 668 -30.76 -41.87 17.22
N GLY A 669 -31.10 -40.63 16.85
CA GLY A 669 -30.19 -39.47 16.85
C GLY A 669 -30.45 -38.51 15.68
N GLU A 670 -29.63 -37.47 15.57
CA GLU A 670 -29.58 -36.61 14.38
C GLU A 670 -28.78 -37.30 13.25
N TYR A 671 -29.22 -37.12 12.01
CA TYR A 671 -28.51 -37.61 10.82
C TYR A 671 -28.35 -36.49 9.80
N VAL A 672 -27.30 -36.57 8.99
CA VAL A 672 -27.03 -35.60 7.94
C VAL A 672 -27.92 -35.87 6.73
N ASN A 673 -28.75 -34.88 6.38
CA ASN A 673 -29.75 -34.93 5.33
C ASN A 673 -29.20 -34.49 3.96
N SER A 674 -28.31 -33.51 3.94
CA SER A 674 -27.52 -33.11 2.76
C SER A 674 -26.15 -32.62 3.17
N ILE A 675 -25.18 -32.74 2.26
CA ILE A 675 -23.87 -32.06 2.31
C ILE A 675 -23.63 -31.49 0.92
N GLU A 676 -23.15 -30.25 0.81
CA GLU A 676 -22.89 -29.52 -0.45
C GLU A 676 -24.07 -29.62 -1.44
N GLY A 677 -25.28 -29.34 -0.96
CA GLY A 677 -26.51 -29.38 -1.76
C GLY A 677 -27.00 -30.78 -2.18
N VAL A 678 -26.24 -31.86 -1.95
CA VAL A 678 -26.63 -33.22 -2.34
C VAL A 678 -27.41 -33.90 -1.21
N ALA A 679 -28.71 -34.08 -1.41
CA ALA A 679 -29.62 -34.67 -0.42
C ALA A 679 -29.68 -36.20 -0.48
N ASN A 680 -29.99 -36.82 0.67
CA ASN A 680 -30.29 -38.25 0.75
C ASN A 680 -31.46 -38.65 -0.17
N SER A 681 -31.37 -39.82 -0.81
CA SER A 681 -32.36 -40.27 -1.80
C SER A 681 -32.50 -41.80 -1.82
N GLY A 682 -33.73 -42.26 -1.62
CA GLY A 682 -34.07 -43.69 -1.72
C GLY A 682 -33.46 -44.56 -0.61
N GLU A 683 -32.74 -45.61 -1.01
CA GLU A 683 -32.01 -46.50 -0.10
C GLU A 683 -30.56 -46.04 0.15
N GLY A 684 -30.12 -44.94 -0.48
CA GLY A 684 -28.78 -44.35 -0.34
C GLY A 684 -28.77 -43.06 0.48
N GLY A 685 -27.60 -42.74 1.03
CA GLY A 685 -27.39 -41.52 1.80
C GLY A 685 -25.98 -41.36 2.34
N TRP A 686 -25.77 -40.26 3.07
CA TRP A 686 -24.47 -39.89 3.62
C TRP A 686 -23.96 -40.86 4.68
N MET A 687 -22.76 -41.38 4.43
CA MET A 687 -21.96 -42.15 5.38
C MET A 687 -20.64 -41.42 5.64
N PHE A 688 -19.97 -41.79 6.73
CA PHE A 688 -18.64 -41.27 7.01
C PHE A 688 -17.67 -42.36 7.46
N ALA A 689 -16.38 -42.08 7.32
CA ALA A 689 -15.29 -42.92 7.78
C ALA A 689 -14.22 -42.07 8.45
N VAL A 690 -13.64 -42.58 9.53
CA VAL A 690 -12.50 -41.95 10.22
C VAL A 690 -11.29 -42.85 10.04
N ASN A 691 -10.19 -42.27 9.55
CA ASN A 691 -8.94 -42.98 9.24
C ASN A 691 -9.15 -44.22 8.36
N GLY A 692 -10.05 -44.10 7.38
CA GLY A 692 -10.40 -45.17 6.43
C GLY A 692 -11.29 -46.27 7.01
N THR A 693 -11.78 -46.14 8.25
CA THR A 693 -12.68 -47.10 8.88
C THR A 693 -14.12 -46.57 8.83
N PRO A 694 -15.07 -47.25 8.14
CA PRO A 694 -16.47 -46.86 8.12
C PRO A 694 -17.08 -46.83 9.53
N ALA A 695 -17.89 -45.81 9.80
CA ALA A 695 -18.44 -45.59 11.12
C ALA A 695 -19.43 -46.67 11.56
N THR A 696 -19.44 -46.96 12.87
CA THR A 696 -20.45 -47.81 13.53
C THR A 696 -21.31 -47.05 14.54
N ARG A 697 -21.05 -45.74 14.70
CA ARG A 697 -21.76 -44.78 15.56
C ARG A 697 -22.28 -43.62 14.71
N VAL A 698 -23.23 -42.86 15.26
CA VAL A 698 -23.71 -41.62 14.64
C VAL A 698 -22.64 -40.52 14.72
N ALA A 699 -22.65 -39.57 13.79
CA ALA A 699 -21.60 -38.56 13.64
C ALA A 699 -21.45 -37.64 14.88
N GLU A 700 -22.57 -37.30 15.53
CA GLU A 700 -22.63 -36.52 16.77
C GLU A 700 -22.00 -37.24 17.99
N GLU A 701 -21.77 -38.55 17.88
CA GLU A 701 -21.20 -39.37 18.95
C GLU A 701 -19.77 -39.86 18.64
N GLN A 702 -19.33 -39.78 17.38
CA GLN A 702 -18.01 -40.23 16.98
C GLN A 702 -16.98 -39.15 17.32
N GLU A 703 -16.20 -39.38 18.38
CA GLU A 703 -15.08 -38.53 18.77
C GLU A 703 -13.97 -38.53 17.69
N ILE A 704 -13.26 -37.40 17.62
CA ILE A 704 -12.13 -37.15 16.73
C ILE A 704 -10.87 -36.84 17.54
N ASP A 705 -9.72 -37.29 17.05
CA ASP A 705 -8.39 -37.05 17.62
C ASP A 705 -7.54 -36.18 16.67
N GLU A 706 -6.46 -35.60 17.21
CA GLU A 706 -5.47 -34.84 16.45
C GLU A 706 -4.92 -35.62 15.24
N GLY A 707 -5.02 -35.02 14.06
CA GLY A 707 -4.57 -35.57 12.78
C GLY A 707 -5.54 -36.58 12.13
N ASP A 708 -6.75 -36.76 12.66
CA ASP A 708 -7.73 -37.68 12.11
C ASP A 708 -8.15 -37.31 10.68
N LYS A 709 -8.39 -38.33 9.84
CA LYS A 709 -8.82 -38.19 8.45
C LYS A 709 -10.26 -38.62 8.28
N ILE A 710 -11.15 -37.67 8.05
CA ILE A 710 -12.59 -37.83 8.00
C ILE A 710 -13.07 -37.80 6.55
N ILE A 711 -13.71 -38.85 6.08
CA ILE A 711 -14.30 -38.89 4.74
C ILE A 711 -15.80 -38.99 4.88
N TRP A 712 -16.54 -38.00 4.40
CA TRP A 712 -17.96 -38.12 4.10
C TRP A 712 -18.13 -38.63 2.67
N TYR A 713 -18.94 -39.68 2.49
CA TYR A 713 -19.17 -40.26 1.17
C TYR A 713 -20.64 -40.65 1.01
N TYR A 714 -21.18 -40.38 -0.17
CA TYR A 714 -22.55 -40.75 -0.49
C TYR A 714 -22.64 -42.24 -0.84
N ALA A 715 -23.19 -43.05 0.06
CA ALA A 715 -23.31 -44.49 -0.13
C ALA A 715 -24.67 -44.84 -0.75
N THR A 716 -24.66 -45.64 -1.82
CA THR A 716 -25.86 -46.21 -2.43
C THR A 716 -26.38 -47.47 -1.71
N GLY A 717 -25.61 -47.98 -0.73
CA GLY A 717 -26.05 -49.03 0.20
C GLY A 717 -25.10 -49.24 1.39
N MET A 718 -25.62 -49.83 2.49
CA MET A 718 -24.92 -49.95 3.80
C MET A 718 -23.56 -50.70 3.81
N GLY A 719 -23.15 -51.33 2.71
CA GLY A 719 -21.90 -52.08 2.61
C GLY A 719 -20.79 -51.37 1.82
N GLU A 720 -21.08 -50.20 1.27
CA GLU A 720 -20.15 -49.45 0.42
C GLU A 720 -18.97 -48.92 1.23
N GLN A 721 -17.77 -49.13 0.71
CA GLN A 721 -16.53 -48.72 1.37
C GLN A 721 -16.18 -47.28 0.95
N PRO A 722 -15.62 -46.46 1.87
CA PRO A 722 -15.14 -45.14 1.52
C PRO A 722 -13.97 -45.25 0.52
N PRO A 723 -13.75 -44.22 -0.31
CA PRO A 723 -12.52 -44.11 -1.08
C PRO A 723 -11.29 -44.02 -0.17
N ALA A 724 -10.12 -44.37 -0.70
CA ALA A 724 -8.89 -44.20 0.04
C ALA A 724 -8.49 -42.72 0.08
N TRP A 725 -8.05 -42.25 1.25
CA TRP A 725 -7.61 -40.86 1.43
C TRP A 725 -6.53 -40.43 0.43
N SER A 726 -5.59 -41.33 0.09
CA SER A 726 -4.57 -41.05 -0.93
C SER A 726 -5.17 -40.73 -2.29
N ASP A 727 -6.25 -41.41 -2.66
CA ASP A 727 -6.90 -41.25 -3.95
C ASP A 727 -7.63 -39.91 -3.98
N LEU A 728 -8.15 -39.44 -2.84
CA LEU A 728 -8.76 -38.12 -2.70
C LEU A 728 -7.73 -36.98 -2.79
N VAL A 729 -6.55 -37.17 -2.19
CA VAL A 729 -5.43 -36.22 -2.33
C VAL A 729 -4.94 -36.19 -3.78
N ASP A 730 -4.89 -37.33 -4.46
CA ASP A 730 -4.55 -37.39 -5.88
C ASP A 730 -5.66 -36.81 -6.77
N LEU A 731 -6.94 -36.94 -6.39
CA LEU A 731 -8.09 -36.29 -7.04
C LEU A 731 -8.04 -34.77 -6.88
N GLN A 732 -7.69 -34.26 -5.71
CA GLN A 732 -7.46 -32.83 -5.45
C GLN A 732 -6.29 -32.30 -6.28
N LYS A 733 -5.18 -33.05 -6.36
CA LYS A 733 -4.01 -32.70 -7.20
C LYS A 733 -4.25 -32.83 -8.70
N SER A 734 -5.17 -33.69 -9.12
CA SER A 734 -5.55 -33.87 -10.52
C SER A 734 -6.78 -33.04 -10.92
N GLY A 735 -7.29 -32.22 -10.01
CA GLY A 735 -8.41 -31.31 -10.24
C GLY A 735 -9.69 -32.02 -10.68
N GLY A 736 -10.01 -33.18 -10.09
CA GLY A 736 -11.26 -33.91 -10.37
C GLY A 736 -11.58 -33.97 -11.86
N GLN A 737 -10.83 -34.77 -12.63
CA GLN A 737 -10.90 -34.86 -14.10
C GLN A 737 -12.31 -34.71 -14.72
N ASN A 738 -12.71 -33.48 -14.99
CA ASN A 738 -12.99 -33.09 -16.36
C ASN A 738 -11.68 -32.54 -16.92
N VAL A 739 -10.92 -33.44 -17.54
CA VAL A 739 -9.88 -33.07 -18.49
C VAL A 739 -10.58 -32.34 -19.63
N VAL A 740 -10.70 -31.02 -19.50
CA VAL A 740 -10.49 -30.18 -20.66
C VAL A 740 -8.98 -29.93 -20.65
N GLU A 741 -8.25 -30.83 -21.32
CA GLU A 741 -6.93 -30.48 -21.86
C GLU A 741 -7.05 -29.05 -22.38
N ALA A 742 -6.18 -28.13 -21.94
CA ALA A 742 -6.12 -26.77 -22.47
C ALA A 742 -6.34 -26.84 -23.98
N GLU A 743 -7.54 -26.43 -24.42
CA GLU A 743 -8.04 -26.85 -25.72
C GLU A 743 -7.00 -26.48 -26.77
N ALA A 744 -6.57 -27.45 -27.58
CA ALA A 744 -5.73 -27.14 -28.71
C ALA A 744 -6.50 -26.11 -29.54
N ALA A 745 -5.97 -24.88 -29.64
CA ALA A 745 -6.69 -23.76 -30.26
C ALA A 745 -7.28 -24.24 -31.59
N GLU A 746 -8.61 -24.24 -31.68
CA GLU A 746 -9.29 -24.90 -32.78
C GLU A 746 -8.89 -24.21 -34.09
N VAL A 747 -8.29 -24.98 -34.99
CA VAL A 747 -7.84 -24.45 -36.28
C VAL A 747 -9.07 -24.04 -37.07
N ILE A 748 -9.08 -22.79 -37.53
CA ILE A 748 -10.20 -22.23 -38.30
C ILE A 748 -10.55 -23.14 -39.50
N SER A 749 -11.85 -23.30 -39.76
CA SER A 749 -12.33 -24.20 -40.82
C SER A 749 -11.76 -23.85 -42.20
N ASP A 750 -11.49 -24.89 -43.01
CA ASP A 750 -11.05 -24.71 -44.39
C ASP A 750 -12.08 -23.93 -45.23
N GLU A 751 -13.38 -24.06 -44.95
CA GLU A 751 -14.44 -23.28 -45.59
C GLU A 751 -14.28 -21.77 -45.36
N ALA A 752 -13.94 -21.36 -44.14
CA ALA A 752 -13.72 -19.96 -43.79
C ALA A 752 -12.45 -19.41 -44.47
N VAL A 753 -11.36 -20.17 -44.46
CA VAL A 753 -10.12 -19.82 -45.19
C VAL A 753 -10.38 -19.68 -46.68
N ASP A 754 -11.11 -20.63 -47.28
CA ASP A 754 -11.49 -20.60 -48.69
C ASP A 754 -12.33 -19.38 -49.05
N ALA A 755 -13.27 -19.00 -48.17
CA ALA A 755 -14.08 -17.80 -48.34
C ALA A 755 -13.23 -16.53 -48.27
N ALA A 756 -12.32 -16.43 -47.29
CA ALA A 756 -11.40 -15.32 -47.15
C ALA A 756 -10.48 -15.16 -48.37
N ILE A 757 -9.93 -16.28 -48.88
CA ILE A 757 -9.10 -16.31 -50.10
C ILE A 757 -9.89 -15.81 -51.33
N ARG A 758 -11.17 -16.23 -51.48
CA ARG A 758 -12.03 -15.74 -52.58
C ARG A 758 -12.24 -14.23 -52.48
N ASN A 759 -12.50 -13.71 -51.28
CA ASN A 759 -12.74 -12.29 -51.03
C ASN A 759 -11.49 -11.42 -51.19
N ALA A 760 -10.30 -11.98 -50.91
CA ALA A 760 -9.01 -11.29 -51.03
C ALA A 760 -8.74 -10.73 -52.44
N ASN A 761 -9.40 -11.24 -53.48
CA ASN A 761 -9.31 -10.69 -54.83
C ASN A 761 -9.95 -9.32 -54.98
N ASN A 762 -10.91 -8.97 -54.12
CA ASN A 762 -11.58 -7.68 -54.13
C ASN A 762 -10.98 -6.72 -53.11
N THR A 763 -10.57 -7.22 -51.94
CA THR A 763 -10.06 -6.40 -50.82
C THR A 763 -8.55 -6.17 -50.87
N GLY A 764 -7.80 -6.98 -51.62
CA GLY A 764 -6.33 -6.94 -51.65
C GLY A 764 -5.64 -7.66 -50.48
N GLN A 765 -6.40 -8.16 -49.51
CA GLN A 765 -5.91 -8.81 -48.30
C GLN A 765 -6.80 -9.98 -47.88
N VAL A 766 -6.21 -11.01 -47.25
CA VAL A 766 -6.96 -12.12 -46.65
C VAL A 766 -7.35 -11.71 -45.24
N VAL A 767 -8.65 -11.73 -44.91
CA VAL A 767 -9.14 -11.35 -43.57
C VAL A 767 -9.79 -12.56 -42.92
N LEU A 768 -9.32 -12.91 -41.73
CA LEU A 768 -9.87 -13.94 -40.87
C LEU A 768 -10.20 -13.34 -39.51
N GLN A 769 -11.23 -13.86 -38.86
CA GLN A 769 -11.75 -13.32 -37.63
C GLN A 769 -12.15 -14.47 -36.71
N ALA A 770 -11.75 -14.37 -35.44
CA ALA A 770 -12.20 -15.26 -34.38
C ALA A 770 -13.69 -15.01 -34.07
N ASP A 771 -14.37 -16.02 -33.55
CA ASP A 771 -15.76 -15.85 -33.14
C ASP A 771 -15.85 -14.89 -31.93
N GLU A 772 -17.02 -14.30 -31.72
CA GLU A 772 -17.24 -13.34 -30.64
C GLU A 772 -16.96 -14.00 -29.28
N GLY A 773 -16.12 -13.35 -28.46
CA GLY A 773 -15.64 -13.87 -27.17
C GLY A 773 -14.38 -14.74 -27.25
N GLN A 774 -13.93 -15.19 -28.42
CA GLN A 774 -12.69 -15.96 -28.53
C GLN A 774 -11.43 -15.07 -28.43
N GLU A 775 -10.52 -15.42 -27.53
CA GLU A 775 -9.22 -14.77 -27.32
C GLU A 775 -8.13 -15.27 -28.26
N SER A 776 -8.42 -16.24 -29.14
CA SER A 776 -7.43 -16.76 -30.07
C SER A 776 -8.00 -17.19 -31.42
N LEU A 777 -7.15 -17.22 -32.44
CA LEU A 777 -7.41 -17.83 -33.73
C LEU A 777 -6.20 -18.63 -34.20
N ALA A 778 -6.41 -19.89 -34.55
CA ALA A 778 -5.36 -20.78 -35.05
C ALA A 778 -5.48 -21.05 -36.55
N LEU A 779 -4.32 -21.10 -37.23
CA LEU A 779 -4.18 -21.47 -38.63
C LEU A 779 -3.23 -22.65 -38.77
N SER A 780 -3.62 -23.69 -39.49
CA SER A 780 -2.69 -24.78 -39.79
C SER A 780 -1.59 -24.32 -40.74
N ARG A 781 -0.46 -25.03 -40.72
CA ARG A 781 0.63 -24.79 -41.67
C ARG A 781 0.16 -24.86 -43.12
N GLU A 782 -0.71 -25.81 -43.46
CA GLU A 782 -1.25 -25.96 -44.82
C GLU A 782 -2.11 -24.76 -45.22
N GLN A 783 -2.93 -24.22 -44.31
CA GLN A 783 -3.71 -23.01 -44.57
C GLN A 783 -2.82 -21.78 -44.75
N LEU A 784 -1.82 -21.61 -43.89
CA LEU A 784 -0.82 -20.55 -44.01
C LEU A 784 -0.06 -20.61 -45.34
N ALA A 785 0.33 -21.81 -45.79
CA ALA A 785 0.99 -21.99 -47.08
C ALA A 785 0.09 -21.57 -48.25
N ARG A 786 -1.22 -21.89 -48.18
CA ARG A 786 -2.21 -21.49 -49.19
C ARG A 786 -2.41 -19.97 -49.23
N ILE A 787 -2.46 -19.32 -48.06
CA ILE A 787 -2.58 -17.86 -47.92
C ILE A 787 -1.31 -17.18 -48.45
N SER A 788 -0.13 -17.65 -48.02
CA SER A 788 1.18 -17.13 -48.43
C SER A 788 1.39 -17.19 -49.95
N ALA A 789 0.90 -18.24 -50.62
CA ALA A 789 1.00 -18.40 -52.07
C ALA A 789 0.26 -17.32 -52.88
N LEU A 790 -0.68 -16.58 -52.28
CA LEU A 790 -1.38 -15.47 -52.95
C LEU A 790 -0.52 -14.20 -53.06
N GLY A 791 0.54 -14.07 -52.25
CA GLY A 791 1.37 -12.87 -52.17
C GLY A 791 0.62 -11.65 -51.66
N LYS A 792 -0.40 -11.84 -50.81
CA LYS A 792 -1.22 -10.77 -50.20
C LYS A 792 -1.06 -10.77 -48.68
N PRO A 793 -1.26 -9.64 -48.00
CA PRO A 793 -1.25 -9.59 -46.54
C PRO A 793 -2.35 -10.45 -45.92
N LEU A 794 -2.06 -11.02 -44.75
CA LEU A 794 -3.01 -11.69 -43.89
C LEU A 794 -3.40 -10.76 -42.75
N VAL A 795 -4.70 -10.59 -42.51
CA VAL A 795 -5.28 -9.87 -41.39
C VAL A 795 -6.00 -10.89 -40.51
N VAL A 796 -5.54 -11.08 -39.28
CA VAL A 796 -6.20 -11.91 -38.27
C VAL A 796 -6.83 -10.99 -37.23
N LYS A 797 -8.14 -11.14 -37.01
CA LYS A 797 -8.90 -10.36 -36.04
C LYS A 797 -9.24 -11.19 -34.81
N VAL A 798 -8.86 -10.71 -33.64
CA VAL A 798 -9.11 -11.36 -32.34
C VAL A 798 -9.45 -10.25 -31.36
N GLN A 799 -10.54 -10.39 -30.60
CA GLN A 799 -10.97 -9.39 -29.60
C GLN A 799 -10.97 -7.93 -30.13
N GLY A 800 -11.38 -7.73 -31.39
CA GLY A 800 -11.40 -6.42 -32.04
C GLY A 800 -10.04 -5.89 -32.56
N MET A 801 -8.92 -6.46 -32.11
CA MET A 801 -7.57 -6.15 -32.58
C MET A 801 -7.28 -6.83 -33.92
N GLN A 802 -6.33 -6.28 -34.69
CA GLN A 802 -5.91 -6.87 -35.96
C GLN A 802 -4.41 -7.09 -36.04
N PHE A 803 -4.00 -8.33 -36.26
CA PHE A 803 -2.65 -8.72 -36.61
C PHE A 803 -2.53 -8.74 -38.13
N ILE A 804 -1.71 -7.84 -38.69
CA ILE A 804 -1.49 -7.75 -40.13
C ILE A 804 -0.08 -8.24 -40.45
N LEU A 805 -0.01 -9.37 -41.15
CA LEU A 805 1.23 -9.98 -41.59
C LEU A 805 1.46 -9.72 -43.07
N SER A 806 2.62 -9.13 -43.40
CA SER A 806 3.03 -8.94 -44.79
C SER A 806 3.29 -10.29 -45.50
N PRO A 807 3.30 -10.33 -46.85
CA PRO A 807 3.66 -11.54 -47.59
C PRO A 807 5.02 -12.14 -47.23
N ASP A 808 5.95 -11.33 -46.71
CA ASP A 808 7.27 -11.81 -46.29
C ASP A 808 7.27 -12.26 -44.83
N SER A 809 6.47 -11.62 -43.96
CA SER A 809 6.21 -12.06 -42.58
C SER A 809 5.60 -13.46 -42.53
N LEU A 810 4.80 -13.84 -43.54
CA LEU A 810 4.21 -15.18 -43.67
C LEU A 810 5.22 -16.29 -44.06
N LYS A 811 6.48 -15.93 -44.35
CA LYS A 811 7.52 -16.87 -44.81
C LYS A 811 8.67 -17.03 -43.81
N ILE A 812 8.52 -16.51 -42.59
CA ILE A 812 9.54 -16.69 -41.56
C ILE A 812 9.73 -18.19 -41.27
N PRO A 813 10.95 -18.65 -40.97
CA PRO A 813 11.25 -20.08 -40.89
C PRO A 813 10.32 -20.86 -39.96
N VAL A 814 10.00 -20.31 -38.78
CA VAL A 814 9.18 -20.95 -37.75
C VAL A 814 7.74 -21.24 -38.19
N PHE A 815 7.18 -20.46 -39.14
CA PHE A 815 5.85 -20.72 -39.70
C PHE A 815 5.85 -21.80 -40.77
N THR A 816 7.01 -22.04 -41.38
CA THR A 816 7.16 -22.95 -42.52
C THR A 816 7.83 -24.27 -42.17
N ASP A 817 8.19 -24.47 -40.90
CA ASP A 817 8.89 -25.67 -40.44
C ASP A 817 8.03 -26.94 -40.64
N ALA A 818 8.71 -28.06 -40.87
CA ALA A 818 8.06 -29.36 -41.01
C ALA A 818 7.39 -29.83 -39.70
N GLY A 819 7.89 -29.38 -38.55
CA GLY A 819 7.35 -29.66 -37.22
C GLY A 819 6.10 -28.84 -36.87
N THR A 820 5.92 -27.66 -37.47
CA THR A 820 4.80 -26.76 -37.18
C THR A 820 3.47 -27.36 -37.58
N ALA A 821 2.57 -27.52 -36.61
CA ALA A 821 1.19 -27.94 -36.81
C ALA A 821 0.27 -26.73 -37.05
N ALA A 822 0.36 -25.70 -36.21
CA ALA A 822 -0.45 -24.49 -36.30
C ALA A 822 0.29 -23.24 -35.83
N VAL A 823 -0.17 -22.08 -36.27
CA VAL A 823 0.19 -20.77 -35.74
C VAL A 823 -1.05 -20.17 -35.09
N VAL A 824 -0.92 -19.75 -33.84
CA VAL A 824 -2.02 -19.25 -33.01
C VAL A 824 -1.77 -17.77 -32.75
N PHE A 825 -2.76 -16.94 -33.05
CA PHE A 825 -2.77 -15.52 -32.71
C PHE A 825 -3.64 -15.36 -31.49
N LYS A 826 -3.12 -14.76 -30.43
CA LYS A 826 -3.85 -14.52 -29.19
C LYS A 826 -3.90 -13.05 -28.87
N ALA A 827 -5.01 -12.64 -28.29
CA ALA A 827 -5.14 -11.34 -27.68
C ALA A 827 -5.95 -11.49 -26.39
N HIS A 828 -5.26 -11.39 -25.27
CA HIS A 828 -5.79 -11.59 -23.93
C HIS A 828 -5.86 -10.25 -23.21
N LYS A 829 -7.04 -9.89 -22.67
CA LYS A 829 -7.22 -8.66 -21.89
C LYS A 829 -6.75 -8.91 -20.47
N LEU A 830 -5.79 -8.12 -19.98
CA LEU A 830 -5.30 -8.25 -18.61
C LEU A 830 -6.38 -7.84 -17.60
N SER A 831 -6.46 -8.57 -16.48
CA SER A 831 -7.28 -8.22 -15.32
C SER A 831 -6.70 -7.02 -14.56
N PRO A 832 -7.49 -6.32 -13.71
CA PRO A 832 -6.98 -5.27 -12.84
C PRO A 832 -5.77 -5.70 -12.01
N TRP A 833 -5.82 -6.88 -11.38
CA TRP A 833 -4.69 -7.45 -10.64
C TRP A 833 -3.44 -7.62 -11.52
N ALA A 834 -3.59 -8.16 -12.74
CA ALA A 834 -2.45 -8.34 -13.63
C ALA A 834 -1.86 -7.00 -14.09
N ILE A 835 -2.68 -5.96 -14.22
CA ILE A 835 -2.22 -4.61 -14.51
C ILE A 835 -1.41 -4.04 -13.33
N GLU A 836 -1.82 -4.29 -12.10
CA GLU A 836 -1.09 -3.81 -10.91
C GLU A 836 0.21 -4.57 -10.68
N ASN A 837 0.21 -5.89 -10.90
CA ASN A 837 1.30 -6.77 -10.45
C ASN A 837 2.26 -7.19 -11.56
N GLN A 838 1.84 -7.17 -12.82
CA GLN A 838 2.67 -7.65 -13.94
C GLN A 838 3.22 -6.53 -14.83
N VAL A 839 2.73 -5.30 -14.70
CA VAL A 839 3.25 -4.15 -15.45
C VAL A 839 3.55 -2.97 -14.55
N ALA A 840 4.62 -2.24 -14.85
CA ALA A 840 4.94 -1.04 -14.11
C ALA A 840 3.85 0.05 -14.28
N PRO A 841 3.59 0.86 -13.24
CA PRO A 841 2.67 1.97 -13.33
C PRO A 841 3.08 2.97 -14.41
N PHE A 842 2.11 3.66 -14.99
CA PHE A 842 2.37 4.68 -15.99
C PHE A 842 3.07 5.89 -15.36
N GLU A 843 3.92 6.56 -16.13
CA GLU A 843 4.43 7.87 -15.73
C GLU A 843 3.25 8.83 -15.46
N SER A 844 3.36 9.72 -14.46
CA SER A 844 2.27 10.64 -14.04
C SER A 844 1.66 11.51 -15.15
N ASN A 845 2.38 11.68 -16.27
CA ASN A 845 1.98 12.41 -17.46
C ASN A 845 1.28 11.53 -18.53
N LEU A 846 1.02 10.26 -18.22
CA LEU A 846 0.33 9.27 -19.05
C LEU A 846 -0.85 8.69 -18.25
N LYS A 847 -2.00 8.57 -18.91
CA LYS A 847 -3.18 7.87 -18.38
C LYS A 847 -3.58 6.76 -19.33
N LEU A 848 -4.08 5.64 -18.81
CA LEU A 848 -4.60 4.55 -19.63
C LEU A 848 -5.79 5.03 -20.48
N ALA A 849 -5.79 4.70 -21.78
CA ALA A 849 -6.78 5.09 -22.76
C ALA A 849 -7.45 3.89 -23.44
N GLY A 850 -7.88 2.92 -22.64
CA GLY A 850 -8.48 1.66 -23.06
C GLY A 850 -8.13 0.54 -22.10
N ASP A 851 -8.01 -0.67 -22.63
CA ASP A 851 -7.55 -1.85 -21.88
C ASP A 851 -6.07 -2.14 -22.19
N ILE A 852 -5.44 -2.93 -21.34
CA ILE A 852 -4.12 -3.52 -21.61
C ILE A 852 -4.32 -4.94 -22.13
N TYR A 853 -3.68 -5.25 -23.25
CA TYR A 853 -3.76 -6.58 -23.86
C TYR A 853 -2.39 -7.22 -23.94
N GLU A 854 -2.29 -8.48 -23.52
CA GLU A 854 -1.19 -9.36 -23.89
C GLU A 854 -1.47 -9.97 -25.27
N LEU A 855 -0.62 -9.62 -26.23
CA LEU A 855 -0.70 -10.08 -27.60
C LEU A 855 0.39 -11.11 -27.82
N GLU A 856 0.02 -12.29 -28.31
CA GLU A 856 0.98 -13.36 -28.58
C GLU A 856 0.79 -13.92 -29.98
N VAL A 857 1.90 -14.34 -30.59
CA VAL A 857 1.87 -15.24 -31.75
C VAL A 857 2.67 -16.48 -31.42
N LEU A 858 1.97 -17.61 -31.31
CA LEU A 858 2.53 -18.89 -30.90
C LEU A 858 2.61 -19.83 -32.09
N VAL A 859 3.68 -20.64 -32.15
CA VAL A 859 3.79 -21.79 -33.04
C VAL A 859 3.56 -23.05 -32.24
N GLN A 860 2.49 -23.76 -32.56
CA GLN A 860 2.21 -25.08 -32.03
C GLN A 860 2.88 -26.14 -32.92
N GLN A 861 3.74 -26.94 -32.32
CA GLN A 861 4.42 -28.06 -32.96
C GLN A 861 3.49 -29.28 -33.04
N SER A 862 3.85 -30.25 -33.88
CA SER A 862 3.09 -31.50 -34.08
C SER A 862 3.03 -32.39 -32.84
N ASP A 863 3.91 -32.17 -31.85
CA ASP A 863 3.88 -32.80 -30.53
C ASP A 863 3.08 -32.00 -29.49
N GLN A 864 2.30 -31.01 -29.96
CA GLN A 864 1.49 -30.07 -29.18
C GLN A 864 2.27 -29.05 -28.33
N THR A 865 3.60 -29.08 -28.32
CA THR A 865 4.38 -28.03 -27.65
C THR A 865 4.16 -26.68 -28.33
N ARG A 866 4.14 -25.60 -27.55
CA ARG A 866 3.97 -24.23 -28.05
C ARG A 866 5.26 -23.45 -27.83
N GLN A 867 5.62 -22.67 -28.83
CA GLN A 867 6.76 -21.76 -28.79
C GLN A 867 6.28 -20.37 -29.17
N GLU A 868 6.62 -19.37 -28.38
CA GLU A 868 6.37 -17.97 -28.73
C GLU A 868 7.29 -17.51 -29.88
N VAL A 869 6.75 -16.69 -30.78
CA VAL A 869 7.50 -16.12 -31.88
C VAL A 869 8.09 -14.77 -31.47
N GLU A 870 9.36 -14.81 -31.03
CA GLU A 870 10.11 -13.64 -30.54
C GLU A 870 10.07 -12.43 -31.47
N SER A 871 10.08 -12.65 -32.80
CA SER A 871 9.99 -11.55 -33.74
C SER A 871 9.38 -11.90 -35.10
N ILE A 872 8.49 -11.01 -35.57
CA ILE A 872 7.89 -11.08 -36.91
C ILE A 872 8.17 -9.77 -37.67
N PRO A 873 9.22 -9.72 -38.51
CA PRO A 873 9.56 -8.52 -39.26
C PRO A 873 8.41 -8.08 -40.17
N GLY A 874 8.09 -6.78 -40.14
CA GLY A 874 7.07 -6.18 -41.02
C GLY A 874 5.63 -6.54 -40.65
N ALA A 875 5.37 -6.97 -39.41
CA ALA A 875 4.02 -7.06 -38.89
C ALA A 875 3.47 -5.68 -38.51
N ARG A 876 2.15 -5.54 -38.55
CA ARG A 876 1.44 -4.32 -38.13
C ARG A 876 0.29 -4.71 -37.21
N LEU A 877 0.10 -3.93 -36.15
CA LEU A 877 -1.03 -4.06 -35.23
C LEU A 877 -2.02 -2.93 -35.49
N ILE A 878 -3.31 -3.27 -35.39
CA ILE A 878 -4.40 -2.30 -35.33
C ILE A 878 -5.10 -2.48 -33.98
N LEU A 879 -4.99 -1.47 -33.13
CA LEU A 879 -5.59 -1.45 -31.80
C LEU A 879 -6.86 -0.59 -31.83
N PRO A 880 -8.02 -1.10 -31.42
CA PRO A 880 -9.25 -0.31 -31.40
C PRO A 880 -9.15 0.81 -30.38
N VAL A 881 -9.59 2.02 -30.74
CA VAL A 881 -9.70 3.15 -29.81
C VAL A 881 -11.08 3.14 -29.18
N MET A 882 -11.11 3.05 -27.85
CA MET A 882 -12.33 3.04 -27.06
C MET A 882 -13.14 4.33 -27.29
N ALA A 883 -14.48 4.24 -27.31
CA ALA A 883 -15.37 5.31 -27.78
C ALA A 883 -15.10 6.69 -27.15
N GLY A 884 -14.81 6.75 -25.84
CA GLY A 884 -14.52 8.00 -25.11
C GLY A 884 -13.20 8.68 -25.49
N PHE A 885 -12.29 7.99 -26.18
CA PHE A 885 -10.96 8.49 -26.53
C PHE A 885 -10.80 8.82 -28.02
N GLN A 886 -11.83 8.61 -28.85
CA GLN A 886 -11.74 8.75 -30.31
C GLN A 886 -11.46 10.19 -30.77
N GLU A 887 -12.03 11.19 -30.09
CA GLU A 887 -11.74 12.61 -30.38
C GLU A 887 -10.30 12.94 -30.01
N THR A 888 -9.88 12.57 -28.80
CA THR A 888 -8.53 12.78 -28.26
C THR A 888 -7.45 12.06 -29.08
N ALA A 889 -7.75 10.87 -29.60
CA ALA A 889 -6.90 10.16 -30.56
C ALA A 889 -6.78 10.93 -31.88
N GLY A 890 -7.88 11.51 -32.38
CA GLY A 890 -7.89 12.41 -33.54
C GLY A 890 -7.06 13.69 -33.35
N GLU A 891 -6.84 14.09 -32.10
CA GLU A 891 -5.96 15.21 -31.75
C GLU A 891 -4.47 14.82 -31.69
N GLY A 892 -4.15 13.52 -31.72
CA GLY A 892 -2.80 12.98 -31.60
C GLY A 892 -2.33 12.78 -30.16
N ARG A 893 -3.25 12.74 -29.19
CA ARG A 893 -2.92 12.64 -27.75
C ARG A 893 -3.03 11.23 -27.17
N VAL A 894 -3.60 10.29 -27.92
CA VAL A 894 -3.66 8.86 -27.56
C VAL A 894 -2.75 8.10 -28.50
N MET A 895 -1.78 7.36 -27.97
CA MET A 895 -0.76 6.65 -28.76
C MET A 895 -0.56 5.23 -28.23
N ALA A 896 0.02 4.35 -29.06
CA ALA A 896 0.32 2.99 -28.68
C ALA A 896 1.66 2.88 -27.95
N TYR A 897 1.64 2.10 -26.88
CA TYR A 897 2.80 1.74 -26.07
C TYR A 897 2.89 0.22 -25.96
N ARG A 898 4.11 -0.27 -25.79
CA ARG A 898 4.40 -1.68 -25.53
C ARG A 898 5.18 -1.79 -24.24
N TYR A 899 4.78 -2.71 -23.37
CA TYR A 899 5.55 -3.02 -22.18
C TYR A 899 6.78 -3.84 -22.55
N ASN A 900 7.94 -3.38 -22.10
CA ASN A 900 9.20 -4.11 -22.20
C ASN A 900 9.44 -4.88 -20.89
N GLU A 901 9.23 -6.19 -20.94
CA GLU A 901 9.40 -7.10 -19.80
C GLU A 901 10.83 -7.10 -19.22
N THR A 902 11.85 -6.76 -20.02
CA THR A 902 13.25 -6.74 -19.56
C THR A 902 13.59 -5.45 -18.81
N SER A 903 13.12 -4.31 -19.29
CA SER A 903 13.36 -3.02 -18.62
C SER A 903 12.27 -2.65 -17.62
N GLN A 904 11.16 -3.39 -17.61
CA GLN A 904 9.95 -3.10 -16.84
C GLN A 904 9.44 -1.66 -17.10
N THR A 905 9.44 -1.25 -18.37
CA THR A 905 9.01 0.09 -18.78
C THR A 905 8.10 0.06 -19.99
N TRP A 906 7.21 1.05 -20.08
CA TRP A 906 6.36 1.29 -21.24
C TRP A 906 7.13 2.02 -22.34
N GLU A 907 7.32 1.35 -23.47
CA GLU A 907 8.00 1.90 -24.64
C GLU A 907 6.99 2.50 -25.62
N TYR A 908 7.21 3.76 -25.99
CA TYR A 908 6.41 4.45 -26.99
C TYR A 908 6.62 3.85 -28.38
N LEU A 909 5.53 3.45 -29.03
CA LEU A 909 5.53 2.94 -30.42
C LEU A 909 4.83 3.90 -31.40
N GLY A 910 4.10 4.90 -30.88
CA GLY A 910 3.34 5.86 -31.69
C GLY A 910 2.09 5.25 -32.31
N GLY A 911 2.00 5.30 -33.62
CA GLY A 911 0.83 4.83 -34.38
C GLY A 911 -0.02 5.96 -34.95
N GLU A 912 -0.74 5.62 -36.02
CA GLU A 912 -1.59 6.55 -36.75
C GLU A 912 -3.06 6.26 -36.46
N TYR A 913 -3.79 7.25 -35.96
CA TYR A 913 -5.22 7.14 -35.75
C TYR A 913 -5.98 7.25 -37.08
N ASP A 914 -6.76 6.22 -37.40
CA ASP A 914 -7.69 6.21 -38.53
C ASP A 914 -9.12 6.43 -38.02
N ALA A 915 -9.67 7.61 -38.29
CA ALA A 915 -11.01 7.99 -37.91
C ALA A 915 -12.11 7.13 -38.55
N ALA A 916 -11.85 6.48 -39.69
CA ALA A 916 -12.84 5.63 -40.37
C ALA A 916 -12.98 4.27 -39.68
N SER A 917 -11.89 3.73 -39.15
CA SER A 917 -11.87 2.47 -38.41
C SER A 917 -11.86 2.65 -36.89
N GLN A 918 -11.76 3.90 -36.41
CA GLN A 918 -11.68 4.26 -34.99
C GLN A 918 -10.57 3.48 -34.28
N SER A 919 -9.41 3.37 -34.91
CA SER A 919 -8.30 2.53 -34.43
C SER A 919 -6.95 3.20 -34.64
N ILE A 920 -5.96 2.81 -33.84
CA ILE A 920 -4.56 3.22 -34.00
C ILE A 920 -3.79 2.06 -34.63
N GLY A 921 -3.17 2.34 -35.78
CA GLY A 921 -2.31 1.38 -36.47
C GLY A 921 -0.83 1.66 -36.26
N LEU A 922 -0.06 0.64 -35.89
CA LEU A 922 1.38 0.73 -35.65
C LEU A 922 2.14 -0.45 -36.25
N ASP A 923 3.35 -0.20 -36.73
CA ASP A 923 4.24 -1.27 -37.17
C ASP A 923 5.01 -1.83 -35.96
N THR A 924 5.08 -3.15 -35.84
CA THR A 924 5.80 -3.81 -34.75
C THR A 924 6.46 -5.10 -35.25
N SER A 925 7.54 -5.50 -34.58
CA SER A 925 8.19 -6.78 -34.83
C SER A 925 8.19 -7.70 -33.61
N HIS A 926 7.54 -7.32 -32.51
CA HIS A 926 7.54 -8.05 -31.24
C HIS A 926 6.12 -8.09 -30.70
N PHE A 927 5.68 -9.19 -30.11
CA PHE A 927 4.37 -9.29 -29.46
C PHE A 927 4.61 -9.46 -27.95
N SER A 928 3.81 -8.78 -27.13
CA SER A 928 3.91 -8.71 -25.67
C SER A 928 2.67 -7.95 -25.17
N LYS A 929 2.76 -7.25 -24.02
CA LYS A 929 1.68 -6.40 -23.51
C LYS A 929 1.65 -5.03 -24.21
N TYR A 930 0.47 -4.62 -24.67
CA TYR A 930 0.22 -3.37 -25.37
C TYR A 930 -0.88 -2.57 -24.69
N ALA A 931 -0.74 -1.25 -24.71
CA ALA A 931 -1.75 -0.32 -24.21
C ALA A 931 -1.85 0.90 -25.13
N LEU A 932 -3.04 1.49 -25.20
CA LEU A 932 -3.21 2.85 -25.71
C LEU A 932 -3.17 3.80 -24.51
N LEU A 933 -2.26 4.78 -24.52
CA LEU A 933 -2.11 5.73 -23.43
C LEU A 933 -2.41 7.16 -23.90
N LEU A 934 -3.12 7.91 -23.07
CA LEU A 934 -3.40 9.32 -23.17
C LEU A 934 -2.26 10.13 -22.54
N SER A 935 -1.69 11.04 -23.31
CA SER A 935 -0.82 12.08 -22.78
C SER A 935 -1.61 13.19 -22.04
N THR A 936 -1.25 13.42 -20.78
CA THR A 936 -1.77 14.50 -19.93
C THR A 936 -0.81 15.67 -19.76
N ALA A 937 0.43 15.57 -20.23
CA ALA A 937 1.41 16.65 -20.17
C ALA A 937 0.90 17.92 -20.88
N SER A 938 0.70 19.00 -20.13
CA SER A 938 0.35 20.33 -20.65
C SER A 938 0.96 21.44 -19.81
N PHE A 939 0.94 22.67 -20.33
CA PHE A 939 1.49 23.86 -19.68
C PHE A 939 0.53 25.04 -19.84
N ASP A 940 0.46 25.92 -18.84
CA ASP A 940 -0.53 27.01 -18.82
C ASP A 940 -0.33 28.02 -19.96
N ASP A 941 0.92 28.24 -20.35
CA ASP A 941 1.32 29.27 -21.31
C ASP A 941 1.37 28.80 -22.77
N ILE A 942 1.03 27.55 -23.04
CA ILE A 942 0.95 27.02 -24.40
C ILE A 942 -0.48 26.98 -24.94
N ASN A 943 -1.49 27.33 -24.15
CA ASN A 943 -2.88 27.29 -24.60
C ASN A 943 -3.11 28.25 -25.79
N GLY A 944 -3.52 27.69 -26.92
CA GLY A 944 -3.70 28.41 -28.18
C GLY A 944 -2.40 28.79 -28.90
N HIS A 945 -1.23 28.35 -28.38
CA HIS A 945 0.06 28.52 -29.03
C HIS A 945 0.19 27.55 -30.22
N TRP A 946 0.80 27.99 -31.32
CA TRP A 946 0.89 27.19 -32.56
C TRP A 946 1.64 25.86 -32.36
N ALA A 947 2.57 25.82 -31.40
CA ALA A 947 3.37 24.64 -31.05
C ALA A 947 2.76 23.79 -29.93
N GLN A 948 1.57 24.12 -29.40
CA GLN A 948 0.97 23.48 -28.23
C GLN A 948 1.03 21.95 -28.30
N LYS A 949 0.40 21.36 -29.33
CA LYS A 949 0.31 19.91 -29.52
C LYS A 949 1.68 19.23 -29.58
N ILE A 950 2.65 19.90 -30.21
CA ILE A 950 4.01 19.38 -30.36
C ILE A 950 4.73 19.42 -29.02
N ILE A 951 4.55 20.49 -28.24
CA ILE A 951 5.15 20.62 -26.91
C ILE A 951 4.58 19.56 -25.96
N GLU A 952 3.24 19.41 -25.94
CA GLU A 952 2.55 18.40 -25.13
C GLU A 952 3.06 17.00 -25.48
N PHE A 953 3.12 16.66 -26.78
CA PHE A 953 3.67 15.39 -27.26
C PHE A 953 5.12 15.16 -26.79
N MET A 954 5.99 16.14 -27.01
CA MET A 954 7.41 16.00 -26.66
C MET A 954 7.61 15.95 -25.14
N ALA A 955 6.72 16.56 -24.35
CA ALA A 955 6.76 16.53 -22.89
C ALA A 955 6.22 15.21 -22.33
N ALA A 956 5.17 14.66 -22.94
CA ALA A 956 4.60 13.36 -22.61
C ALA A 956 5.60 12.21 -22.73
N ASN A 957 6.51 12.33 -23.71
CA ASN A 957 7.53 11.32 -23.99
C ASN A 957 8.87 11.64 -23.29
N GLY A 958 8.87 12.54 -22.30
CA GLY A 958 10.05 12.92 -21.51
C GLY A 958 11.14 13.68 -22.27
N TYR A 959 10.98 13.93 -23.58
CA TYR A 959 11.99 14.60 -24.40
C TYR A 959 12.21 16.05 -23.97
N VAL A 960 11.13 16.78 -23.68
CA VAL A 960 11.21 18.16 -23.17
C VAL A 960 10.54 18.26 -21.81
N SER A 961 10.98 19.23 -21.01
CA SER A 961 10.42 19.52 -19.70
C SER A 961 10.01 21.00 -19.60
N GLY A 962 9.07 21.30 -18.70
CA GLY A 962 8.73 22.67 -18.33
C GLY A 962 9.89 23.40 -17.64
N MET A 963 9.70 24.70 -17.43
CA MET A 963 10.66 25.59 -16.76
C MET A 963 10.27 25.89 -15.30
N GLY A 964 9.36 25.07 -14.74
CA GLY A 964 8.78 25.26 -13.40
C GLY A 964 7.44 26.00 -13.41
N ASN A 965 6.71 25.92 -12.29
CA ASN A 965 5.41 26.57 -12.08
C ASN A 965 4.35 26.29 -13.16
N GLY A 966 4.34 25.09 -13.76
CA GLY A 966 3.39 24.74 -14.83
C GLY A 966 3.64 25.44 -16.19
N MET A 967 4.81 26.07 -16.38
CA MET A 967 5.11 26.87 -17.58
C MET A 967 6.12 26.18 -18.51
N PHE A 968 5.95 26.29 -19.82
CA PHE A 968 6.92 25.83 -20.81
C PHE A 968 7.83 26.95 -21.35
N LEU A 969 7.33 28.18 -21.37
CA LEU A 969 7.93 29.37 -21.97
C LEU A 969 8.21 29.21 -23.47
N PRO A 970 7.18 28.97 -24.31
CA PRO A 970 7.35 28.61 -25.72
C PRO A 970 8.13 29.64 -26.54
N ASP A 971 7.94 30.93 -26.25
CA ASP A 971 8.58 32.04 -26.96
C ASP A 971 9.94 32.46 -26.35
N ALA A 972 10.36 31.86 -25.24
CA ALA A 972 11.67 32.14 -24.67
C ALA A 972 12.79 31.53 -25.52
N GLN A 973 13.95 32.19 -25.54
CA GLN A 973 15.13 31.68 -26.24
C GLN A 973 15.65 30.42 -25.54
N ILE A 974 16.01 29.40 -26.31
CA ILE A 974 16.62 28.18 -25.78
C ILE A 974 18.14 28.30 -25.77
N THR A 975 18.76 27.95 -24.64
CA THR A 975 20.22 27.93 -24.50
C THR A 975 20.84 26.74 -25.22
N ARG A 976 22.13 26.83 -25.55
CA ARG A 976 22.89 25.73 -26.16
C ARG A 976 22.89 24.48 -25.27
N ALA A 977 23.04 24.62 -23.96
CA ALA A 977 23.01 23.50 -23.02
C ALA A 977 21.64 22.79 -22.99
N GLU A 978 20.54 23.55 -22.90
CA GLU A 978 19.18 22.99 -22.94
C GLU A 978 18.93 22.26 -24.26
N PHE A 979 19.25 22.91 -25.39
CA PHE A 979 19.05 22.30 -26.70
C PHE A 979 19.78 20.97 -26.81
N VAL A 980 21.06 20.93 -26.45
CA VAL A 980 21.88 19.71 -26.52
C VAL A 980 21.38 18.63 -25.57
N THR A 981 20.88 18.97 -24.40
CA THR A 981 20.28 18.00 -23.47
C THR A 981 19.06 17.32 -24.08
N ILE A 982 18.19 18.07 -24.76
CA ILE A 982 17.05 17.49 -25.47
C ILE A 982 17.55 16.61 -26.62
N VAL A 983 18.57 17.05 -27.38
CA VAL A 983 19.16 16.25 -28.47
C VAL A 983 19.64 14.89 -27.98
N THR A 984 20.42 14.85 -26.89
CA THR A 984 20.98 13.61 -26.37
C THR A 984 19.92 12.68 -25.82
N ARG A 985 18.92 13.23 -25.13
CA ARG A 985 17.79 12.46 -24.59
C ARG A 985 16.94 11.86 -25.71
N LEU A 986 16.55 12.68 -26.68
CA LEU A 986 15.74 12.25 -27.82
C LEU A 986 16.42 11.12 -28.62
N ALA A 987 17.72 11.23 -28.82
CA ALA A 987 18.46 10.28 -29.64
C ALA A 987 19.02 9.07 -28.86
N GLY A 988 18.76 8.96 -27.55
CA GLY A 988 19.22 7.83 -26.72
C GLY A 988 20.74 7.63 -26.75
N LEU A 989 21.50 8.72 -26.88
CA LEU A 989 22.95 8.64 -27.15
C LEU A 989 23.73 8.24 -25.90
N LYS A 990 24.74 7.39 -26.09
CA LYS A 990 25.71 7.01 -25.05
C LYS A 990 27.10 7.56 -25.40
N ALA A 991 27.93 7.82 -24.39
CA ALA A 991 29.29 8.31 -24.59
C ALA A 991 30.16 7.28 -25.34
N GLN A 992 30.91 7.71 -26.37
CA GLN A 992 31.73 6.79 -27.19
C GLN A 992 33.19 6.60 -26.67
N SER A 993 33.65 7.41 -25.71
CA SER A 993 34.98 7.28 -25.09
C SER A 993 35.11 8.09 -23.79
N GLU A 994 35.99 7.69 -22.87
CA GLU A 994 36.41 8.45 -21.67
C GLU A 994 37.29 9.68 -21.96
N ALA A 995 37.32 10.18 -23.20
CA ALA A 995 38.10 11.37 -23.52
C ALA A 995 37.46 12.60 -22.86
N GLN A 996 38.00 12.99 -21.70
CA GLN A 996 37.63 14.17 -20.95
C GLN A 996 37.86 15.42 -21.82
N LEU A 997 36.79 15.95 -22.43
CA LEU A 997 36.85 17.19 -23.20
C LEU A 997 36.81 18.36 -22.23
N SER A 998 37.94 19.04 -22.04
CA SER A 998 38.08 20.10 -21.04
C SER A 998 37.59 21.46 -21.58
N PHE A 999 36.28 21.64 -21.75
CA PHE A 999 35.72 22.99 -21.89
C PHE A 999 35.84 23.72 -20.55
N THR A 1000 36.43 24.92 -20.57
CA THR A 1000 36.69 25.68 -19.32
C THR A 1000 35.44 26.31 -18.72
N ASP A 1001 34.36 26.41 -19.50
CA ASP A 1001 33.07 27.00 -19.14
C ASP A 1001 31.97 25.96 -18.90
N VAL A 1002 32.33 24.67 -18.87
CA VAL A 1002 31.43 23.56 -18.50
C VAL A 1002 31.92 22.99 -17.16
N SER A 1003 31.23 23.35 -16.08
CA SER A 1003 31.58 22.87 -14.74
C SER A 1003 31.40 21.35 -14.62
N ALA A 1004 32.11 20.73 -13.66
CA ALA A 1004 32.00 19.29 -13.40
C ALA A 1004 30.65 18.89 -12.78
N ASP A 1005 30.05 19.81 -12.03
CA ASP A 1005 28.76 19.70 -11.34
C ASP A 1005 27.60 20.32 -12.14
N ALA A 1006 27.84 20.76 -13.38
CA ALA A 1006 26.77 21.34 -14.20
C ALA A 1006 25.76 20.26 -14.60
N TRP A 1007 24.46 20.54 -14.45
CA TRP A 1007 23.38 19.60 -14.79
C TRP A 1007 23.41 19.13 -16.26
N TYR A 1008 23.94 19.95 -17.17
CA TYR A 1008 24.09 19.63 -18.60
C TYR A 1008 25.42 18.97 -18.94
N ARG A 1009 26.31 18.74 -17.97
CA ARG A 1009 27.68 18.26 -18.20
C ARG A 1009 27.70 16.97 -19.00
N GLU A 1010 26.91 15.99 -18.56
CA GLU A 1010 26.85 14.68 -19.19
C GLU A 1010 26.34 14.77 -20.64
N ALA A 1011 25.26 15.52 -20.87
CA ALA A 1011 24.71 15.73 -22.22
C ALA A 1011 25.73 16.37 -23.17
N VAL A 1012 26.50 17.36 -22.69
CA VAL A 1012 27.57 17.98 -23.48
C VAL A 1012 28.66 16.96 -23.83
N ASP A 1013 29.14 16.19 -22.86
CA ASP A 1013 30.18 15.18 -23.07
C ASP A 1013 29.72 14.09 -24.05
N ILE A 1014 28.46 13.62 -23.93
CA ILE A 1014 27.84 12.67 -24.86
C ILE A 1014 27.75 13.26 -26.27
N ALA A 1015 27.22 14.48 -26.42
CA ALA A 1015 27.01 15.07 -27.74
C ALA A 1015 28.31 15.37 -28.47
N VAL A 1016 29.35 15.82 -27.75
CA VAL A 1016 30.65 16.13 -28.36
C VAL A 1016 31.44 14.86 -28.65
N SER A 1017 31.44 13.86 -27.76
CA SER A 1017 32.09 12.56 -28.03
C SER A 1017 31.45 11.82 -29.22
N ASN A 1018 30.15 12.03 -29.46
CA ASN A 1018 29.46 11.52 -30.64
C ASN A 1018 29.69 12.35 -31.92
N GLY A 1019 30.33 13.52 -31.82
CA GLY A 1019 30.60 14.42 -32.94
C GLY A 1019 29.39 15.22 -33.42
N ILE A 1020 28.31 15.27 -32.63
CA ILE A 1020 27.05 15.93 -32.98
C ILE A 1020 27.14 17.43 -32.73
N VAL A 1021 27.80 17.80 -31.63
CA VAL A 1021 28.03 19.21 -31.26
C VAL A 1021 29.53 19.47 -31.21
N LEU A 1022 29.92 20.68 -31.57
CA LEU A 1022 31.30 21.17 -31.44
C LEU A 1022 31.30 22.40 -30.51
N GLY A 1023 32.42 22.62 -29.80
CA GLY A 1023 32.67 23.87 -29.11
C GLY A 1023 32.70 25.05 -30.07
N ILE A 1024 32.47 26.25 -29.55
CA ILE A 1024 32.64 27.47 -30.35
C ILE A 1024 34.12 27.75 -30.64
N ASP A 1025 35.00 27.22 -29.79
CA ASP A 1025 36.43 27.05 -30.01
C ASP A 1025 36.95 25.80 -29.24
N ASP A 1026 38.26 25.58 -29.25
CA ASP A 1026 38.91 24.41 -28.65
C ASP A 1026 38.75 24.31 -27.10
N LYS A 1027 38.32 25.39 -26.43
CA LYS A 1027 38.24 25.47 -24.95
C LYS A 1027 36.90 25.98 -24.41
N THR A 1028 36.00 26.42 -25.28
CA THR A 1028 34.75 27.09 -24.90
C THR A 1028 33.55 26.43 -25.57
N PHE A 1029 32.55 26.07 -24.78
CA PHE A 1029 31.29 25.48 -25.27
C PHE A 1029 30.15 26.52 -25.42
N ALA A 1030 30.16 27.53 -24.55
CA ALA A 1030 29.13 28.55 -24.33
C ALA A 1030 27.75 27.95 -23.97
N PRO A 1031 27.61 27.27 -22.81
CA PRO A 1031 26.38 26.55 -22.46
C PRO A 1031 25.15 27.45 -22.30
N ASN A 1032 25.34 28.66 -21.74
CA ASN A 1032 24.25 29.59 -21.44
C ASN A 1032 23.90 30.53 -22.61
N ASP A 1033 24.67 30.49 -23.70
CA ASP A 1033 24.37 31.31 -24.87
C ASP A 1033 23.17 30.71 -25.64
N PRO A 1034 22.24 31.53 -26.12
CA PRO A 1034 21.16 31.06 -26.99
C PRO A 1034 21.69 30.42 -28.28
N VAL A 1035 21.04 29.34 -28.74
CA VAL A 1035 21.43 28.68 -30.00
C VAL A 1035 20.87 29.43 -31.21
N SER A 1036 21.69 29.68 -32.22
CA SER A 1036 21.21 30.28 -33.47
C SER A 1036 20.55 29.25 -34.38
N ARG A 1037 19.67 29.71 -35.27
CA ARG A 1037 18.99 28.83 -36.24
C ARG A 1037 19.94 28.08 -37.16
N GLU A 1038 21.06 28.70 -37.57
CA GLU A 1038 22.08 28.02 -38.38
C GLU A 1038 22.91 26.99 -37.59
N GLN A 1039 23.10 27.22 -36.28
CA GLN A 1039 23.72 26.22 -35.38
C GLN A 1039 22.80 25.03 -35.16
N MET A 1040 21.51 25.28 -34.92
CA MET A 1040 20.49 24.24 -34.78
C MET A 1040 20.45 23.33 -36.02
N ALA A 1041 20.39 23.89 -37.22
CA ALA A 1041 20.41 23.12 -38.46
C ALA A 1041 21.66 22.23 -38.58
N ALA A 1042 22.85 22.77 -38.27
CA ALA A 1042 24.09 22.01 -38.33
C ALA A 1042 24.16 20.86 -37.32
N ILE A 1043 23.62 21.04 -36.12
CA ILE A 1043 23.55 19.98 -35.10
C ILE A 1043 22.59 18.86 -35.55
N MET A 1044 21.42 19.21 -36.10
CA MET A 1044 20.42 18.24 -36.57
C MET A 1044 20.91 17.39 -37.75
N VAL A 1045 21.61 17.98 -38.73
CA VAL A 1045 22.18 17.21 -39.84
C VAL A 1045 23.20 16.19 -39.34
N ARG A 1046 24.10 16.60 -38.43
CA ARG A 1046 25.10 15.68 -37.85
C ARG A 1046 24.44 14.56 -37.06
N LEU A 1047 23.38 14.86 -36.31
CA LEU A 1047 22.61 13.84 -35.59
C LEU A 1047 22.02 12.81 -36.57
N LEU A 1048 21.35 13.26 -37.63
CA LEU A 1048 20.74 12.38 -38.62
C LEU A 1048 21.79 11.51 -39.33
N GLU A 1049 22.92 12.11 -39.74
CA GLU A 1049 24.03 11.36 -40.33
C GLU A 1049 24.60 10.31 -39.35
N LYS A 1050 24.73 10.66 -38.07
CA LYS A 1050 25.20 9.75 -37.03
C LYS A 1050 24.25 8.57 -36.82
N GLN A 1051 22.94 8.79 -36.96
CA GLN A 1051 21.90 7.77 -36.91
C GLN A 1051 21.67 7.05 -38.25
N GLY A 1052 22.60 7.20 -39.22
CA GLY A 1052 22.57 6.49 -40.49
C GLY A 1052 21.65 7.09 -41.56
N LYS A 1053 21.01 8.25 -41.29
CA LYS A 1053 20.16 8.97 -42.25
C LYS A 1053 21.03 10.02 -42.98
N THR A 1054 21.58 9.65 -44.13
CA THR A 1054 22.47 10.53 -44.91
C THR A 1054 21.70 11.62 -45.66
N LEU A 1055 21.98 12.90 -45.35
CA LEU A 1055 21.42 14.07 -46.03
C LEU A 1055 22.46 14.73 -46.96
N ALA A 1056 22.97 13.97 -47.93
CA ALA A 1056 24.00 14.45 -48.83
C ALA A 1056 23.46 15.53 -49.80
N ILE A 1057 24.00 16.75 -49.70
CA ILE A 1057 23.70 17.86 -50.62
C ILE A 1057 24.99 18.51 -51.09
N ASN A 1058 25.12 18.77 -52.40
CA ASN A 1058 26.25 19.52 -52.97
C ASN A 1058 25.94 21.02 -53.11
N GLU A 1059 26.95 21.84 -53.47
CA GLU A 1059 26.78 23.31 -53.57
C GLU A 1059 25.76 23.75 -54.63
N ASP A 1060 25.62 23.01 -55.74
CA ASP A 1060 24.64 23.34 -56.79
C ASP A 1060 23.22 23.05 -56.31
N GLU A 1061 23.01 21.91 -55.64
CA GLU A 1061 21.73 21.53 -55.00
C GLU A 1061 21.38 22.47 -53.85
N ALA A 1062 22.36 22.86 -53.03
CA ALA A 1062 22.16 23.83 -51.97
C ALA A 1062 21.70 25.20 -52.51
N GLY A 1063 22.22 25.61 -53.67
CA GLY A 1063 21.74 26.80 -54.38
C GLY A 1063 20.27 26.69 -54.81
N GLN A 1064 19.80 25.51 -55.18
CA GLN A 1064 18.41 25.25 -55.57
C GLN A 1064 17.49 25.20 -54.35
N ALA A 1065 17.85 24.45 -53.31
CA ALA A 1065 17.09 24.33 -52.08
C ALA A 1065 16.87 25.69 -51.40
N LEU A 1066 17.90 26.55 -51.39
CA LEU A 1066 17.85 27.88 -50.81
C LEU A 1066 17.33 28.97 -51.77
N SER A 1067 16.87 28.60 -52.97
CA SER A 1067 16.45 29.59 -53.98
C SER A 1067 15.29 30.48 -53.52
N GLY A 1068 14.40 29.94 -52.68
CA GLY A 1068 13.27 30.64 -52.07
C GLY A 1068 13.57 31.40 -50.78
N ILE A 1069 14.79 31.29 -50.25
CA ILE A 1069 15.21 31.96 -49.00
C ILE A 1069 15.80 33.33 -49.32
N THR A 1070 15.19 34.39 -48.80
CA THR A 1070 15.50 35.78 -49.18
C THR A 1070 16.81 36.30 -48.59
N ASP A 1071 17.21 35.80 -47.43
CA ASP A 1071 18.43 36.18 -46.70
C ASP A 1071 19.51 35.08 -46.76
N ARG A 1072 19.46 34.21 -47.77
CA ARG A 1072 20.41 33.09 -47.95
C ARG A 1072 21.88 33.50 -47.97
N ASP A 1073 22.19 34.72 -48.40
CA ASP A 1073 23.56 35.26 -48.43
C ASP A 1073 24.05 35.65 -47.02
N SER A 1074 23.15 35.71 -46.04
CA SER A 1074 23.48 35.90 -44.63
C SER A 1074 23.87 34.59 -43.94
N ILE A 1075 23.59 33.42 -44.52
CA ILE A 1075 23.95 32.12 -43.94
C ILE A 1075 25.47 31.98 -43.93
N SER A 1076 26.04 31.63 -42.79
CA SER A 1076 27.48 31.44 -42.66
C SER A 1076 27.96 30.28 -43.54
N SER A 1077 29.12 30.42 -44.20
CA SER A 1077 29.60 29.42 -45.18
C SER A 1077 29.70 28.00 -44.62
N TRP A 1078 30.04 27.86 -43.33
CA TRP A 1078 30.12 26.56 -42.66
C TRP A 1078 28.76 25.89 -42.43
N ALA A 1079 27.68 26.66 -42.37
CA ALA A 1079 26.32 26.16 -42.12
C ALA A 1079 25.51 25.96 -43.42
N ARG A 1080 25.98 26.51 -44.55
CA ARG A 1080 25.23 26.58 -45.81
C ARG A 1080 24.66 25.25 -46.27
N LEU A 1081 25.48 24.20 -46.31
CA LEU A 1081 25.04 22.86 -46.73
C LEU A 1081 24.04 22.27 -45.74
N ALA A 1082 24.28 22.43 -44.43
CA ALA A 1082 23.37 21.91 -43.41
C ALA A 1082 22.01 22.60 -43.43
N VAL A 1083 21.98 23.93 -43.57
CA VAL A 1083 20.74 24.70 -43.71
C VAL A 1083 20.00 24.27 -44.98
N ALA A 1084 20.70 24.08 -46.10
CA ALA A 1084 20.08 23.63 -47.34
C ALA A 1084 19.47 22.23 -47.23
N ALA A 1085 20.18 21.28 -46.60
CA ALA A 1085 19.68 19.92 -46.36
C ALA A 1085 18.41 19.92 -45.49
N ILE A 1086 18.44 20.62 -44.35
CA ILE A 1086 17.30 20.70 -43.43
C ILE A 1086 16.08 21.40 -44.06
N VAL A 1087 16.29 22.41 -44.91
CA VAL A 1087 15.22 23.07 -45.67
C VAL A 1087 14.66 22.15 -46.75
N GLN A 1088 15.51 21.38 -47.43
CA GLN A 1088 15.09 20.42 -48.45
C GLN A 1088 14.22 19.31 -47.84
N GLU A 1089 14.58 18.82 -46.66
CA GLU A 1089 13.80 17.82 -45.90
C GLU A 1089 12.58 18.43 -45.18
N LYS A 1090 12.36 19.75 -45.28
CA LYS A 1090 11.27 20.49 -44.61
C LYS A 1090 11.28 20.33 -43.08
N ILE A 1091 12.43 20.01 -42.51
CA ILE A 1091 12.64 19.94 -41.06
C ILE A 1091 12.62 21.36 -40.47
N MET A 1092 13.27 22.32 -41.13
CA MET A 1092 13.10 23.75 -40.84
C MET A 1092 12.60 24.49 -42.07
N GLU A 1093 11.70 25.45 -41.84
CA GLU A 1093 11.17 26.34 -42.86
C GLU A 1093 11.61 27.78 -42.58
N GLY A 1094 11.53 28.64 -43.60
CA GLY A 1094 11.73 30.07 -43.43
C GLY A 1094 10.63 30.70 -42.57
N ARG A 1095 10.95 31.80 -41.89
CA ARG A 1095 9.99 32.67 -41.22
C ARG A 1095 9.18 33.49 -42.24
N ASP A 1096 8.19 34.21 -41.73
CA ASP A 1096 7.37 35.15 -42.52
C ASP A 1096 8.23 36.07 -43.39
N GLY A 1097 7.82 36.26 -44.64
CA GLY A 1097 8.59 37.04 -45.63
C GLY A 1097 9.68 36.24 -46.36
N GLY A 1098 9.81 34.94 -46.09
CA GLY A 1098 10.71 34.04 -46.83
C GLY A 1098 12.17 34.09 -46.37
N CYS A 1099 12.46 34.63 -45.18
CA CYS A 1099 13.81 34.64 -44.62
C CYS A 1099 14.04 33.41 -43.72
N PHE A 1100 15.27 32.89 -43.68
CA PHE A 1100 15.66 31.82 -42.76
C PHE A 1100 16.09 32.37 -41.39
N ALA A 1101 16.57 33.62 -41.34
CA ALA A 1101 17.11 34.29 -40.16
C ALA A 1101 18.25 33.50 -39.49
N PRO A 1102 19.35 33.21 -40.21
CA PRO A 1102 20.37 32.23 -39.77
C PRO A 1102 21.07 32.60 -38.45
N ARG A 1103 21.22 33.90 -38.17
CA ARG A 1103 21.89 34.41 -36.96
C ARG A 1103 20.93 34.74 -35.83
N ASP A 1104 19.62 34.65 -36.05
CA ASP A 1104 18.63 34.83 -35.00
C ASP A 1104 18.63 33.60 -34.09
N TYR A 1105 18.29 33.82 -32.82
CA TYR A 1105 18.19 32.78 -31.82
C TYR A 1105 16.85 32.03 -31.96
N ALA A 1106 16.91 30.72 -31.71
CA ALA A 1106 15.74 29.86 -31.70
C ALA A 1106 14.97 30.03 -30.38
N THR A 1107 13.63 30.03 -30.48
CA THR A 1107 12.76 29.87 -29.32
C THR A 1107 12.67 28.41 -28.89
N ARG A 1108 12.22 28.14 -27.66
CA ARG A 1108 11.94 26.79 -27.16
C ARG A 1108 10.92 26.07 -28.06
N ALA A 1109 9.84 26.74 -28.45
CA ALA A 1109 8.84 26.17 -29.36
C ALA A 1109 9.41 25.83 -30.75
N GLU A 1110 10.23 26.70 -31.34
CA GLU A 1110 10.92 26.42 -32.60
C GLU A 1110 11.84 25.20 -32.47
N ALA A 1111 12.64 25.14 -31.40
CA ALA A 1111 13.58 24.04 -31.17
C ALA A 1111 12.86 22.70 -30.97
N THR A 1112 11.82 22.67 -30.13
CA THR A 1112 10.99 21.48 -29.90
C THR A 1112 10.32 21.00 -31.18
N THR A 1113 9.85 21.91 -32.02
CA THR A 1113 9.24 21.57 -33.32
C THR A 1113 10.25 20.96 -34.28
N VAL A 1114 11.47 21.48 -34.33
CA VAL A 1114 12.53 20.91 -35.16
C VAL A 1114 12.91 19.52 -34.69
N LEU A 1115 13.03 19.32 -33.38
CA LEU A 1115 13.36 18.03 -32.78
C LEU A 1115 12.25 16.99 -33.01
N TYR A 1116 10.98 17.39 -32.91
CA TYR A 1116 9.85 16.55 -33.26
C TYR A 1116 9.91 16.10 -34.73
N LYS A 1117 10.17 17.01 -35.67
CA LYS A 1117 10.33 16.65 -37.08
C LYS A 1117 11.53 15.74 -37.33
N VAL A 1118 12.63 15.92 -36.58
CA VAL A 1118 13.78 15.01 -36.64
C VAL A 1118 13.43 13.63 -36.10
N LEU A 1119 12.70 13.54 -34.99
CA LEU A 1119 12.20 12.27 -34.44
C LEU A 1119 11.36 11.52 -35.48
N GLN A 1120 10.48 12.22 -36.19
CA GLN A 1120 9.67 11.63 -37.28
C GLN A 1120 10.51 11.09 -38.45
N VAL A 1121 11.72 11.58 -38.68
CA VAL A 1121 12.63 11.07 -39.73
C VAL A 1121 13.44 9.87 -39.23
N LEU A 1122 13.66 9.77 -37.92
CA LEU A 1122 14.40 8.68 -37.30
C LEU A 1122 13.56 7.41 -37.20
N LEU A 1123 12.30 7.55 -36.76
CA LEU A 1123 11.26 6.53 -36.87
C LEU A 1123 11.03 6.18 -38.35
#